data_AF-A0A017TFD5-F1
#
_entry.id   AF-A0A017TFD5-F1
#
_cell.length_a   1.000
_cell.length_b   1.000
_cell.length_c   1.000
_cell.angle_alpha   90.00
_cell.angle_beta   90.00
_cell.angle_gamma   90.00
#
_symmetry.space_group_name_H-M   'P 1'
#
loop_
_entity.id
_entity.type
_entity.pdbx_description
1 polymer ?
#
loop_
_entity_poly.entity_id
_entity_poly.type
_entity_poly.pdbx_seq_one_letter_code
_entity_poly.pdbx_strand_id
1 'polypeptide(L)'
;MSRLRSLVLVAPALALAAAASPASAQSLDRRPYLQLATPTSVTVVWTTDVASNTRLRYGASPAALSTTVDNAAAVTQHEVTLTGLTPGTRYYYSVGTTGSTLAGADNDHYFETAPVVGSAKKFRAWVLGDSGYNAQVVRTMRDAMLRNFGDYRPQLLLHLGDMAYNSGTTSEFSVNFFSNFQSTLRNTITWPTFGNHEGLSASSADQSGPYYTAFVLPTQGQAGGVPSGTEAYYSYDYANVHFVVLNSYDVPKGHSSPMLTWLQTDLAANNQEWTVAYWHHPPYTRGTYSSDQDAAMIEMRENVLELLEAEGVDLVLSGHSHVYERSHLLDGAYATPTVATGHILDDRGGRPLVNGPYRKAPNQAAHNGTVYVVAGHAGYVGSQGVHPVMAKTEAFSGSCLLDVQGNRLSLMNVRSDDRVSDRFTILKGSGFVLSAPEGGDKVGYGVPYTVKWSTAGDIPTVNLAYTLDDGATWTSIAQNVSNTGTYSWTPPVVGTTRAMVRVSSASNPALFDESNTGFTLQTPVDVPIQFGDYWAYDDSGVDRGTAWLSASYDDSAWKAGYGELGYGDGDEETALARSVPSRPSAYFRKVIPVNSPISAASLRVIHDDGVVVWVNGVRVFSKYIGSTDYAAFATSGGADNELSTGTISLSPNPFVVGSNVVTAMVKQISGDSDDLSFDLELSLTPGSSGGSGGAGGSGGSGGSGGSGGSTSASSTSATTSSATSASSTSASSTSASTASSTTVSASSSASGSGGSGGSGGGSSSGDACMQNLPSCLVIKRGTFGSVRDATIWQSNPSYNDGASASLYSGIASNNGGNRVGLVRFDLGFIRNHAPVCSAVLKLTQGYRGTSGLVRLHEVLIPWTEQSATWSSIQQGWDPFVLGSIVAASGAGGDRAVDVTGMVQDWVNGVPNDGFAFEEAATADRTSFYSSEYTTAARLPRLEICYVP
;
A
#
# COMPACT_ATOMS: atom_id res chain seq x y z
N MET A 1 -5.39 8.70 -49.98
CA MET A 1 -6.57 9.58 -50.08
C MET A 1 -6.77 10.21 -48.71
N SER A 2 -6.53 11.51 -48.54
CA SER A 2 -6.67 12.16 -47.23
C SER A 2 -8.14 12.06 -46.79
N ARG A 3 -8.39 11.37 -45.67
CA ARG A 3 -9.69 11.45 -45.03
C ARG A 3 -9.76 12.80 -44.33
N LEU A 4 -10.34 13.80 -45.00
CA LEU A 4 -10.98 14.88 -44.25
C LEU A 4 -12.06 14.21 -43.39
N ARG A 5 -11.86 14.16 -42.07
CA ARG A 5 -12.93 13.91 -41.10
C ARG A 5 -13.87 15.10 -41.19
N SER A 6 -14.84 15.01 -42.09
CA SER A 6 -15.78 16.05 -42.44
C SER A 6 -16.68 16.41 -41.24
N LEU A 7 -16.44 17.58 -40.63
CA LEU A 7 -17.47 18.31 -39.89
C LEU A 7 -18.47 18.83 -40.94
N VAL A 8 -19.64 18.19 -41.10
CA VAL A 8 -20.60 18.57 -42.16
C VAL A 8 -22.00 18.85 -41.59
N LEU A 9 -22.47 20.07 -41.85
CA LEU A 9 -23.87 20.50 -41.79
C LEU A 9 -24.67 19.86 -42.95
N VAL A 10 -25.88 19.36 -42.67
CA VAL A 10 -26.70 18.56 -43.61
C VAL A 10 -27.83 19.38 -44.27
N ALA A 11 -28.06 19.11 -45.56
CA ALA A 11 -29.33 19.34 -46.28
C ALA A 11 -29.78 18.01 -46.96
N PRO A 12 -31.10 17.72 -47.14
CA PRO A 12 -31.57 16.36 -47.41
C PRO A 12 -31.76 16.05 -48.91
N ALA A 13 -31.51 14.79 -49.29
CA ALA A 13 -31.97 14.20 -50.55
C ALA A 13 -32.61 12.81 -50.29
N LEU A 14 -33.74 12.57 -50.98
CA LEU A 14 -34.65 11.43 -50.87
C LEU A 14 -34.11 10.17 -51.57
N ALA A 15 -34.26 8.98 -50.97
CA ALA A 15 -34.03 7.70 -51.65
C ALA A 15 -35.18 6.69 -51.41
N LEU A 16 -35.53 5.96 -52.48
CA LEU A 16 -36.60 4.96 -52.60
C LEU A 16 -36.31 3.67 -51.83
N ALA A 17 -37.36 3.06 -51.27
CA ALA A 17 -37.31 1.80 -50.54
C ALA A 17 -37.44 0.56 -51.46
N ALA A 18 -36.56 -0.42 -51.27
CA ALA A 18 -36.73 -1.80 -51.76
C ALA A 18 -36.89 -2.74 -50.55
N ALA A 19 -37.78 -3.73 -50.69
CA ALA A 19 -38.22 -4.61 -49.61
C ALA A 19 -37.09 -5.50 -49.04
N ALA A 20 -36.93 -5.48 -47.72
CA ALA A 20 -35.89 -6.20 -46.99
C ALA A 20 -36.37 -7.59 -46.54
N SER A 21 -35.50 -8.59 -46.72
CA SER A 21 -35.49 -9.86 -45.97
C SER A 21 -35.51 -9.58 -44.45
N PRO A 22 -35.99 -10.50 -43.59
CA PRO A 22 -35.96 -10.27 -42.15
C PRO A 22 -34.53 -10.03 -41.69
N ALA A 23 -34.24 -8.80 -41.29
CA ALA A 23 -32.92 -8.40 -40.79
C ALA A 23 -32.60 -9.21 -39.53
N SER A 24 -31.40 -9.79 -39.48
CA SER A 24 -30.83 -10.27 -38.22
C SER A 24 -30.94 -9.17 -37.16
N ALA A 25 -31.22 -9.54 -35.91
CA ALA A 25 -31.16 -8.57 -34.81
C ALA A 25 -29.73 -8.03 -34.73
N GLN A 26 -29.58 -6.72 -34.94
CA GLN A 26 -28.29 -6.03 -34.92
C GLN A 26 -27.60 -6.21 -33.56
N SER A 27 -26.28 -6.41 -33.59
CA SER A 27 -25.48 -6.64 -32.39
C SER A 27 -24.26 -5.70 -32.31
N LEU A 28 -23.65 -5.62 -31.12
CA LEU A 28 -22.46 -4.81 -30.88
C LEU A 28 -21.21 -5.70 -31.00
N ASP A 29 -20.35 -5.41 -31.98
CA ASP A 29 -19.02 -6.03 -32.10
C ASP A 29 -18.06 -5.45 -31.06
N ARG A 30 -18.11 -4.14 -30.87
CA ARG A 30 -17.46 -3.43 -29.76
C ARG A 30 -18.52 -2.62 -29.04
N ARG A 31 -18.67 -2.93 -27.76
CA ARG A 31 -19.56 -2.20 -26.87
C ARG A 31 -19.01 -0.79 -26.61
N PRO A 32 -19.86 0.14 -26.12
CA PRO A 32 -19.47 1.53 -25.97
C PRO A 32 -18.22 1.74 -25.12
N TYR A 33 -17.34 2.62 -25.60
CA TYR A 33 -16.17 3.11 -24.90
C TYR A 33 -16.01 4.62 -25.06
N LEU A 34 -15.26 5.23 -24.14
CA LEU A 34 -15.17 6.67 -23.99
C LEU A 34 -13.79 7.22 -24.34
N GLN A 35 -13.77 8.29 -25.12
CA GLN A 35 -12.55 8.94 -25.60
C GLN A 35 -12.69 10.46 -25.63
N LEU A 36 -11.54 11.15 -25.80
CA LEU A 36 -11.47 12.59 -26.09
C LEU A 36 -12.36 13.44 -25.15
N ALA A 37 -12.26 13.15 -23.85
CA ALA A 37 -13.00 13.91 -22.85
C ALA A 37 -12.30 15.24 -22.56
N THR A 38 -13.08 16.30 -22.48
CA THR A 38 -12.66 17.65 -22.07
C THR A 38 -13.59 18.12 -20.94
N PRO A 39 -13.41 19.33 -20.40
CA PRO A 39 -14.36 19.86 -19.43
C PRO A 39 -15.78 20.01 -19.99
N THR A 40 -15.95 20.11 -21.32
CA THR A 40 -17.26 20.41 -21.93
C THR A 40 -17.67 19.47 -23.05
N SER A 41 -16.87 18.41 -23.30
CA SER A 41 -17.15 17.42 -24.34
C SER A 41 -16.68 16.01 -23.97
N VAL A 42 -17.24 15.01 -24.64
CA VAL A 42 -16.74 13.62 -24.65
C VAL A 42 -17.12 12.96 -25.97
N THR A 43 -16.30 12.03 -26.45
CA THR A 43 -16.64 11.18 -27.61
C THR A 43 -16.99 9.77 -27.13
N VAL A 44 -18.18 9.29 -27.52
CA VAL A 44 -18.63 7.92 -27.28
C VAL A 44 -18.51 7.14 -28.58
N VAL A 45 -17.85 5.98 -28.51
CA VAL A 45 -17.56 5.14 -29.68
C VAL A 45 -18.09 3.73 -29.47
N TRP A 46 -18.67 3.13 -30.50
CA TRP A 46 -19.07 1.72 -30.53
C TRP A 46 -19.09 1.19 -31.95
N THR A 47 -19.12 -0.14 -32.11
CA THR A 47 -19.23 -0.77 -33.43
C THR A 47 -20.34 -1.80 -33.49
N THR A 48 -20.94 -1.94 -34.66
CA THR A 48 -22.01 -2.90 -34.94
C THR A 48 -21.63 -3.87 -36.05
N ASP A 49 -22.19 -5.07 -35.98
CA ASP A 49 -21.98 -6.16 -36.94
C ASP A 49 -22.45 -5.83 -38.36
N VAL A 50 -23.46 -4.96 -38.48
CA VAL A 50 -23.99 -4.45 -39.74
C VAL A 50 -24.07 -2.93 -39.76
N ALA A 51 -23.97 -2.33 -40.96
CA ALA A 51 -24.07 -0.88 -41.11
C ALA A 51 -25.46 -0.37 -40.73
N SER A 52 -25.53 0.67 -39.89
CA SER A 52 -26.79 1.21 -39.37
C SER A 52 -26.71 2.71 -39.10
N ASN A 53 -27.86 3.34 -38.86
CA ASN A 53 -27.89 4.71 -38.39
C ASN A 53 -27.51 4.80 -36.90
N THR A 54 -27.05 5.96 -36.48
CA THR A 54 -26.55 6.20 -35.12
C THR A 54 -27.62 6.90 -34.29
N ARG A 55 -27.85 6.42 -33.07
CA ARG A 55 -28.54 7.15 -32.00
C ARG A 55 -27.76 7.05 -30.70
N LEU A 56 -27.51 8.19 -30.08
CA LEU A 56 -27.02 8.29 -28.71
C LEU A 56 -28.00 9.13 -27.90
N ARG A 57 -28.35 8.67 -26.69
CA ARG A 57 -29.08 9.47 -25.71
C ARG A 57 -28.27 9.66 -24.45
N TYR A 58 -28.37 10.82 -23.82
CA TYR A 58 -27.68 11.09 -22.55
C TYR A 58 -28.48 12.02 -21.63
N GLY A 59 -28.16 12.00 -20.34
CA GLY A 59 -28.81 12.84 -19.32
C GLY A 59 -28.24 12.67 -17.92
N ALA A 60 -28.84 13.33 -16.93
CA ALA A 60 -28.34 13.36 -15.55
C ALA A 60 -28.64 12.07 -14.75
N SER A 61 -29.53 11.20 -15.23
CA SER A 61 -29.82 9.89 -14.62
C SER A 61 -30.18 8.85 -15.68
N PRO A 62 -30.05 7.54 -15.38
CA PRO A 62 -30.40 6.48 -16.33
C PRO A 62 -31.87 6.51 -16.76
N ALA A 63 -32.77 6.93 -15.85
CA ALA A 63 -34.20 7.02 -16.12
C ALA A 63 -34.60 8.27 -16.92
N ALA A 64 -33.68 9.23 -17.11
CA ALA A 64 -33.94 10.52 -17.74
C ALA A 64 -32.84 10.93 -18.73
N LEU A 65 -32.67 10.13 -19.79
CA LEU A 65 -31.81 10.47 -20.93
C LEU A 65 -32.51 11.49 -21.84
N SER A 66 -32.56 12.75 -21.40
CA SER A 66 -33.37 13.82 -22.00
C SER A 66 -32.86 14.35 -23.33
N THR A 67 -31.58 14.12 -23.66
CA THR A 67 -30.96 14.63 -24.89
C THR A 67 -30.70 13.48 -25.86
N THR A 68 -31.00 13.68 -27.15
CA THR A 68 -30.78 12.69 -28.22
C THR A 68 -29.91 13.30 -29.32
N VAL A 69 -28.96 12.51 -29.82
CA VAL A 69 -28.13 12.81 -30.98
C VAL A 69 -28.32 11.69 -31.99
N ASP A 70 -28.80 12.05 -33.18
CA ASP A 70 -29.04 11.11 -34.29
C ASP A 70 -28.13 11.42 -35.48
N ASN A 71 -27.69 10.38 -36.17
CA ASN A 71 -27.07 10.48 -37.49
C ASN A 71 -27.65 9.40 -38.41
N ALA A 72 -28.20 9.82 -39.55
CA ALA A 72 -28.86 8.92 -40.50
C ALA A 72 -27.90 8.08 -41.36
N ALA A 73 -26.61 8.39 -41.38
CA ALA A 73 -25.63 7.65 -42.17
C ALA A 73 -25.51 6.19 -41.71
N ALA A 74 -25.55 5.25 -42.66
CA ALA A 74 -25.36 3.84 -42.38
C ALA A 74 -23.86 3.51 -42.26
N VAL A 75 -23.39 3.29 -41.03
CA VAL A 75 -21.99 2.98 -40.71
C VAL A 75 -21.91 1.81 -39.72
N THR A 76 -20.75 1.15 -39.65
CA THR A 76 -20.46 0.12 -38.64
C THR A 76 -19.64 0.66 -37.48
N GLN A 77 -18.88 1.74 -37.69
CA GLN A 77 -18.13 2.48 -36.67
C GLN A 77 -18.92 3.74 -36.34
N HIS A 78 -19.40 3.84 -35.11
CA HIS A 78 -20.18 4.98 -34.63
C HIS A 78 -19.33 5.82 -33.70
N GLU A 79 -19.12 7.09 -34.04
CA GLU A 79 -18.35 8.05 -33.25
C GLU A 79 -19.23 9.29 -33.01
N VAL A 80 -19.58 9.56 -31.75
CA VAL A 80 -20.45 10.68 -31.39
C VAL A 80 -19.79 11.56 -30.35
N THR A 81 -19.42 12.79 -30.75
CA THR A 81 -18.93 13.82 -29.82
C THR A 81 -20.10 14.61 -29.26
N LEU A 82 -20.23 14.59 -27.94
CA LEU A 82 -21.17 15.42 -27.17
C LEU A 82 -20.44 16.69 -26.75
N THR A 83 -21.10 17.85 -26.86
CA THR A 83 -20.53 19.17 -26.53
C THR A 83 -21.49 19.97 -25.65
N GLY A 84 -21.00 21.08 -25.08
CA GLY A 84 -21.80 21.95 -24.20
C GLY A 84 -22.11 21.33 -22.84
N LEU A 85 -21.30 20.37 -22.41
CA LEU A 85 -21.44 19.68 -21.12
C LEU A 85 -20.87 20.53 -19.98
N THR A 86 -21.34 20.27 -18.76
CA THR A 86 -20.81 20.94 -17.56
C THR A 86 -19.53 20.23 -17.09
N PRO A 87 -18.45 20.94 -16.72
CA PRO A 87 -17.22 20.35 -16.17
C PRO A 87 -17.43 19.50 -14.93
N GLY A 88 -16.62 18.46 -14.76
CA GLY A 88 -16.59 17.59 -13.58
C GLY A 88 -17.94 16.96 -13.22
N THR A 89 -18.80 16.73 -14.22
CA THR A 89 -20.20 16.31 -14.04
C THR A 89 -20.43 14.94 -14.64
N ARG A 90 -21.19 14.10 -13.92
CA ARG A 90 -21.60 12.77 -14.37
C ARG A 90 -22.83 12.84 -15.29
N TYR A 91 -22.78 12.13 -16.40
CA TYR A 91 -23.90 11.92 -17.31
C TYR A 91 -24.03 10.43 -17.65
N TYR A 92 -25.26 9.93 -17.70
CA TYR A 92 -25.58 8.58 -18.14
C TYR A 92 -25.90 8.58 -19.62
N TYR A 93 -25.68 7.47 -20.31
CA TYR A 93 -25.93 7.38 -21.75
C TYR A 93 -26.48 6.02 -22.19
N SER A 94 -27.04 6.00 -23.40
CA SER A 94 -27.39 4.80 -24.15
C SER A 94 -27.03 4.97 -25.62
N VAL A 95 -26.62 3.89 -26.28
CA VAL A 95 -26.32 3.87 -27.71
C VAL A 95 -27.23 2.91 -28.46
N GLY A 96 -27.39 3.13 -29.76
CA GLY A 96 -28.06 2.21 -30.65
C GLY A 96 -28.40 2.86 -31.99
N THR A 97 -29.57 2.51 -32.50
CA THR A 97 -30.15 3.04 -33.74
C THR A 97 -31.38 3.87 -33.44
N THR A 98 -31.96 4.53 -34.45
CA THR A 98 -33.23 5.24 -34.23
C THR A 98 -34.39 4.29 -33.89
N GLY A 99 -34.26 3.00 -34.20
CA GLY A 99 -35.26 1.97 -33.97
C GLY A 99 -35.04 1.10 -32.72
N SER A 100 -33.82 1.06 -32.15
CA SER A 100 -33.49 0.19 -31.02
C SER A 100 -32.35 0.73 -30.17
N THR A 101 -32.42 0.52 -28.85
CA THR A 101 -31.29 0.71 -27.93
C THR A 101 -30.48 -0.59 -27.86
N LEU A 102 -29.17 -0.50 -28.10
CA LEU A 102 -28.26 -1.65 -28.10
C LEU A 102 -27.50 -1.82 -26.78
N ALA A 103 -27.16 -0.72 -26.09
CA ALA A 103 -26.53 -0.73 -24.77
C ALA A 103 -26.80 0.56 -23.99
N GLY A 104 -26.73 0.49 -22.65
CA GLY A 104 -26.90 1.62 -21.74
C GLY A 104 -28.33 1.82 -21.24
N ALA A 105 -28.62 3.04 -20.75
CA ALA A 105 -29.81 3.35 -19.93
C ALA A 105 -29.86 2.60 -18.59
N ASP A 106 -28.68 2.36 -18.01
CA ASP A 106 -28.46 1.73 -16.72
C ASP A 106 -27.45 2.54 -15.88
N ASN A 107 -27.13 2.08 -14.67
CA ASN A 107 -26.17 2.75 -13.78
C ASN A 107 -24.70 2.55 -14.18
N ASP A 108 -24.44 1.70 -15.18
CA ASP A 108 -23.12 1.23 -15.56
C ASP A 108 -22.53 2.00 -16.75
N HIS A 109 -23.40 2.59 -17.59
CA HIS A 109 -23.04 3.39 -18.75
C HIS A 109 -23.18 4.88 -18.45
N TYR A 110 -22.09 5.47 -17.99
CA TYR A 110 -21.99 6.88 -17.69
C TYR A 110 -20.59 7.39 -17.99
N PHE A 111 -20.43 8.69 -18.16
CA PHE A 111 -19.13 9.34 -18.22
C PHE A 111 -19.11 10.51 -17.23
N GLU A 112 -17.90 10.91 -16.85
CA GLU A 112 -17.66 12.15 -16.11
C GLU A 112 -16.81 13.06 -16.99
N THR A 113 -17.30 14.27 -17.25
CA THR A 113 -16.49 15.28 -17.95
C THR A 113 -15.27 15.64 -17.12
N ALA A 114 -14.19 16.05 -17.81
CA ALA A 114 -12.98 16.45 -17.11
C ALA A 114 -13.29 17.62 -16.14
N PRO A 115 -12.57 17.73 -15.01
CA PRO A 115 -12.60 18.91 -14.17
C PRO A 115 -12.23 20.17 -14.95
N VAL A 116 -12.48 21.34 -14.37
CA VAL A 116 -11.94 22.60 -14.91
C VAL A 116 -10.42 22.48 -14.99
N VAL A 117 -9.87 22.86 -16.14
CA VAL A 117 -8.42 22.87 -16.40
C VAL A 117 -7.71 23.75 -15.35
N GLY A 118 -6.59 23.28 -14.81
CA GLY A 118 -5.85 23.91 -13.73
C GLY A 118 -6.42 23.69 -12.32
N SER A 119 -7.56 23.00 -12.16
CA SER A 119 -8.12 22.76 -10.83
C SER A 119 -7.34 21.69 -10.07
N ALA A 120 -7.12 21.90 -8.76
CA ALA A 120 -6.52 20.93 -7.85
C ALA A 120 -7.45 19.75 -7.50
N LYS A 121 -8.48 19.48 -8.32
CA LYS A 121 -9.46 18.43 -8.06
C LYS A 121 -8.78 17.07 -8.16
N LYS A 122 -8.91 16.29 -7.10
CA LYS A 122 -8.41 14.92 -7.03
C LYS A 122 -8.97 14.07 -8.17
N PHE A 123 -8.12 13.25 -8.76
CA PHE A 123 -8.52 12.22 -9.72
C PHE A 123 -7.55 11.03 -9.68
N ARG A 124 -7.99 9.93 -10.27
CA ARG A 124 -7.24 8.68 -10.38
C ARG A 124 -7.19 8.21 -11.82
N ALA A 125 -6.02 7.75 -12.25
CA ALA A 125 -5.80 7.08 -13.51
C ALA A 125 -5.33 5.65 -13.29
N TRP A 126 -5.89 4.71 -14.05
CA TRP A 126 -5.35 3.35 -14.16
C TRP A 126 -4.34 3.32 -15.30
N VAL A 127 -3.12 2.88 -15.01
CA VAL A 127 -1.99 2.83 -15.94
C VAL A 127 -1.59 1.37 -16.18
N LEU A 128 -1.54 0.95 -17.44
CA LEU A 128 -1.09 -0.38 -17.85
C LEU A 128 -0.53 -0.37 -19.29
N GLY A 129 0.46 -1.21 -19.58
CA GLY A 129 0.92 -1.53 -20.93
C GLY A 129 0.83 -3.04 -21.19
N ASP A 130 0.90 -3.43 -22.47
CA ASP A 130 1.20 -4.82 -22.84
C ASP A 130 0.13 -5.83 -22.38
N SER A 131 -1.13 -5.40 -22.41
CA SER A 131 -2.29 -6.16 -21.92
C SER A 131 -2.95 -7.07 -22.98
N GLY A 132 -2.46 -7.07 -24.22
CA GLY A 132 -3.06 -7.89 -25.27
C GLY A 132 -2.64 -9.36 -25.27
N TYR A 133 -1.65 -9.74 -24.45
CA TYR A 133 -1.16 -11.12 -24.37
C TYR A 133 -1.69 -11.85 -23.13
N ASN A 134 -1.98 -13.15 -23.28
CA ASN A 134 -2.44 -14.05 -22.20
C ASN A 134 -3.69 -13.53 -21.44
N ALA A 135 -4.86 -13.68 -22.08
CA ALA A 135 -6.12 -13.18 -21.55
C ALA A 135 -6.48 -13.67 -20.14
N GLN A 136 -5.98 -14.82 -19.69
CA GLN A 136 -6.24 -15.28 -18.32
C GLN A 136 -5.46 -14.43 -17.29
N VAL A 137 -4.18 -14.18 -17.53
CA VAL A 137 -3.36 -13.33 -16.66
C VAL A 137 -3.90 -11.89 -16.63
N VAL A 138 -4.28 -11.37 -17.80
CA VAL A 138 -4.89 -10.03 -17.92
C VAL A 138 -6.19 -9.93 -17.12
N ARG A 139 -7.05 -10.96 -17.15
CA ARG A 139 -8.27 -10.99 -16.33
C ARG A 139 -7.95 -11.04 -14.83
N THR A 140 -6.99 -11.86 -14.40
CA THR A 140 -6.57 -11.91 -13.00
C THR A 140 -6.03 -10.56 -12.53
N MET A 141 -5.16 -9.92 -13.33
CA MET A 141 -4.65 -8.58 -13.07
C MET A 141 -5.76 -7.53 -13.02
N ARG A 142 -6.68 -7.53 -13.99
CA ARG A 142 -7.85 -6.65 -14.03
C ARG A 142 -8.70 -6.83 -12.76
N ASP A 143 -8.99 -8.06 -12.37
CA ASP A 143 -9.87 -8.35 -11.23
C ASP A 143 -9.19 -7.99 -9.89
N ALA A 144 -7.86 -8.12 -9.78
CA ALA A 144 -7.09 -7.58 -8.66
C ALA A 144 -7.14 -6.05 -8.60
N MET A 145 -6.99 -5.40 -9.77
CA MET A 145 -7.04 -3.95 -9.85
C MET A 145 -8.45 -3.40 -9.53
N LEU A 146 -9.51 -4.04 -10.02
CA LEU A 146 -10.90 -3.70 -9.71
C LEU A 146 -11.18 -3.75 -8.20
N ARG A 147 -10.60 -4.72 -7.48
CA ARG A 147 -10.69 -4.80 -6.01
C ARG A 147 -9.92 -3.66 -5.33
N ASN A 148 -8.78 -3.25 -5.88
CA ASN A 148 -7.95 -2.16 -5.36
C ASN A 148 -8.49 -0.74 -5.69
N PHE A 149 -9.49 -0.62 -6.57
CA PHE A 149 -10.20 0.66 -6.76
C PHE A 149 -11.00 1.06 -5.51
N GLY A 150 -11.53 0.08 -4.77
CA GLY A 150 -12.53 0.33 -3.73
C GLY A 150 -13.75 1.07 -4.31
N ASP A 151 -14.33 1.97 -3.53
CA ASP A 151 -15.46 2.81 -3.98
C ASP A 151 -15.03 3.97 -4.91
N TYR A 152 -13.72 4.23 -5.02
CA TYR A 152 -13.16 5.33 -5.82
C TYR A 152 -12.47 4.82 -7.10
N ARG A 153 -13.29 4.67 -8.14
CA ARG A 153 -12.86 4.22 -9.48
C ARG A 153 -11.93 5.23 -10.19
N PRO A 154 -11.09 4.77 -11.13
CA PRO A 154 -10.33 5.65 -12.00
C PRO A 154 -11.23 6.40 -13.00
N GLN A 155 -10.96 7.69 -13.18
CA GLN A 155 -11.57 8.51 -14.23
C GLN A 155 -10.88 8.30 -15.58
N LEU A 156 -9.59 7.96 -15.56
CA LEU A 156 -8.77 7.76 -16.76
C LEU A 156 -8.20 6.34 -16.83
N LEU A 157 -8.04 5.82 -18.05
CA LEU A 157 -7.28 4.62 -18.39
C LEU A 157 -6.15 5.03 -19.35
N LEU A 158 -4.91 4.99 -18.88
CA LEU A 158 -3.72 5.27 -19.68
C LEU A 158 -3.16 3.93 -20.17
N HIS A 159 -3.31 3.64 -21.47
CA HIS A 159 -2.75 2.41 -22.03
C HIS A 159 -1.42 2.70 -22.72
N LEU A 160 -0.35 2.06 -22.25
CA LEU A 160 1.03 2.32 -22.66
C LEU A 160 1.46 1.52 -23.91
N GLY A 161 0.53 1.25 -24.83
CA GLY A 161 0.76 0.48 -26.06
C GLY A 161 0.65 -1.04 -25.89
N ASP A 162 0.62 -1.76 -27.01
CA ASP A 162 0.53 -3.22 -27.11
C ASP A 162 -0.75 -3.81 -26.48
N MET A 163 -1.89 -3.38 -27.00
CA MET A 163 -3.24 -3.75 -26.54
C MET A 163 -3.78 -5.02 -27.18
N ALA A 164 -3.34 -5.31 -28.41
CA ALA A 164 -3.99 -6.30 -29.24
C ALA A 164 -3.27 -7.65 -29.23
N TYR A 165 -1.96 -7.68 -29.54
CA TYR A 165 -1.12 -8.88 -29.79
C TYR A 165 -1.74 -9.95 -30.74
N ASN A 166 -0.97 -10.58 -31.63
CA ASN A 166 0.45 -10.39 -31.88
C ASN A 166 0.70 -9.42 -33.04
N SER A 167 -0.31 -9.05 -33.84
CA SER A 167 -0.11 -8.21 -35.03
C SER A 167 -0.99 -6.97 -35.09
N GLY A 168 -1.71 -6.66 -34.01
CA GLY A 168 -2.47 -5.42 -33.91
C GLY A 168 -3.80 -5.45 -34.69
N THR A 169 -4.30 -6.62 -35.08
CA THR A 169 -5.46 -6.72 -35.98
C THR A 169 -6.76 -6.27 -35.30
N THR A 170 -7.78 -5.92 -36.10
CA THR A 170 -9.11 -5.56 -35.59
C THR A 170 -9.71 -6.63 -34.68
N SER A 171 -9.52 -7.91 -35.02
CA SER A 171 -10.01 -9.05 -34.23
C SER A 171 -9.27 -9.16 -32.90
N GLU A 172 -7.94 -9.02 -32.91
CA GLU A 172 -7.12 -9.06 -31.69
C GLU A 172 -7.48 -7.92 -30.75
N PHE A 173 -7.67 -6.69 -31.26
CA PHE A 173 -8.21 -5.59 -30.47
C PHE A 173 -9.55 -5.93 -29.79
N SER A 174 -10.50 -6.48 -30.56
CA SER A 174 -11.83 -6.80 -30.04
C SER A 174 -11.77 -7.86 -28.94
N VAL A 175 -10.96 -8.91 -29.11
CA VAL A 175 -10.87 -10.04 -28.17
C VAL A 175 -9.98 -9.73 -26.97
N ASN A 176 -8.78 -9.19 -27.19
CA ASN A 176 -7.76 -9.10 -26.16
C ASN A 176 -7.84 -7.80 -25.35
N PHE A 177 -8.34 -6.71 -25.94
CA PHE A 177 -8.53 -5.44 -25.23
C PHE A 177 -10.00 -5.15 -24.92
N PHE A 178 -10.82 -4.89 -25.93
CA PHE A 178 -12.19 -4.39 -25.73
C PHE A 178 -13.06 -5.36 -24.92
N SER A 179 -12.94 -6.66 -25.14
CA SER A 179 -13.69 -7.67 -24.38
C SER A 179 -13.21 -7.77 -22.92
N ASN A 180 -11.90 -7.71 -22.67
CA ASN A 180 -11.35 -7.84 -21.33
C ASN A 180 -11.64 -6.61 -20.46
N PHE A 181 -11.67 -5.40 -21.04
CA PHE A 181 -11.84 -4.15 -20.29
C PHE A 181 -13.21 -3.50 -20.44
N GLN A 182 -14.17 -4.18 -21.06
CA GLN A 182 -15.51 -3.63 -21.36
C GLN A 182 -16.21 -2.96 -20.17
N SER A 183 -16.07 -3.51 -18.96
CA SER A 183 -16.69 -2.95 -17.75
C SER A 183 -16.10 -1.61 -17.33
N THR A 184 -14.84 -1.38 -17.66
CA THR A 184 -14.11 -0.15 -17.40
C THR A 184 -14.33 0.84 -18.55
N LEU A 185 -14.19 0.39 -19.80
CA LEU A 185 -14.24 1.25 -20.98
C LEU A 185 -15.58 2.01 -21.14
N ARG A 186 -16.68 1.42 -20.68
CA ARG A 186 -18.01 2.05 -20.73
C ARG A 186 -18.15 3.27 -19.81
N ASN A 187 -17.26 3.46 -18.83
CA ASN A 187 -17.34 4.56 -17.87
C ASN A 187 -16.03 5.26 -17.52
N THR A 188 -14.88 4.77 -17.97
CA THR A 188 -13.56 5.38 -17.79
C THR A 188 -13.01 5.86 -19.13
N ILE A 189 -12.49 7.09 -19.16
CA ILE A 189 -11.96 7.71 -20.38
C ILE A 189 -10.61 7.07 -20.73
N THR A 190 -10.48 6.56 -21.95
CA THR A 190 -9.27 5.84 -22.37
C THR A 190 -8.38 6.69 -23.26
N TRP A 191 -7.09 6.77 -22.88
CA TRP A 191 -6.03 7.48 -23.59
C TRP A 191 -4.87 6.53 -23.91
N PRO A 192 -4.83 5.95 -25.12
CA PRO A 192 -3.80 5.01 -25.53
C PRO A 192 -2.59 5.70 -26.18
N THR A 193 -1.43 5.06 -26.09
CA THR A 193 -0.30 5.30 -27.00
C THR A 193 -0.13 4.13 -27.98
N PHE A 194 0.57 4.40 -29.08
CA PHE A 194 0.90 3.43 -30.11
C PHE A 194 2.07 2.52 -29.69
N GLY A 195 1.89 1.19 -29.75
CA GLY A 195 2.93 0.19 -29.50
C GLY A 195 3.45 -0.48 -30.78
N ASN A 196 4.52 -1.27 -30.66
CA ASN A 196 5.10 -1.96 -31.83
C ASN A 196 4.19 -3.09 -32.35
N HIS A 197 3.40 -3.73 -31.51
CA HIS A 197 2.45 -4.74 -31.97
C HIS A 197 1.28 -4.13 -32.75
N GLU A 198 0.89 -2.89 -32.47
CA GLU A 198 -0.07 -2.15 -33.30
C GLU A 198 0.51 -1.77 -34.66
N GLY A 199 1.78 -1.38 -34.71
CA GLY A 199 2.49 -0.99 -35.93
C GLY A 199 2.68 -2.09 -36.97
N LEU A 200 2.38 -3.35 -36.63
CA LEU A 200 2.43 -4.47 -37.59
C LEU A 200 1.25 -4.46 -38.57
N SER A 201 0.14 -3.79 -38.25
CA SER A 201 -1.02 -3.67 -39.13
C SER A 201 -1.63 -2.25 -39.22
N ALA A 202 -1.03 -1.28 -38.53
CA ALA A 202 -1.37 0.13 -38.62
C ALA A 202 -0.14 0.98 -39.00
N SER A 203 -0.38 2.16 -39.57
CA SER A 203 0.67 3.07 -40.02
C SER A 203 0.38 4.49 -39.55
N SER A 204 1.33 5.10 -38.84
CA SER A 204 1.23 6.48 -38.37
C SER A 204 1.42 7.52 -39.46
N ALA A 205 2.10 7.16 -40.56
CA ALA A 205 2.36 8.07 -41.67
C ALA A 205 1.07 8.49 -42.41
N ASP A 206 0.11 7.57 -42.52
CA ASP A 206 -1.18 7.81 -43.16
C ASP A 206 -2.39 7.63 -42.21
N GLN A 207 -2.13 7.35 -40.92
CA GLN A 207 -3.12 7.13 -39.87
C GLN A 207 -4.15 6.07 -40.27
N SER A 208 -3.65 4.94 -40.79
CA SER A 208 -4.46 3.82 -41.28
C SER A 208 -4.29 2.57 -40.43
N GLY A 209 -5.26 1.66 -40.54
CA GLY A 209 -5.23 0.35 -39.86
C GLY A 209 -6.03 0.30 -38.55
N PRO A 210 -5.96 -0.83 -37.83
CA PRO A 210 -6.87 -1.13 -36.72
C PRO A 210 -6.77 -0.17 -35.54
N TYR A 211 -5.56 0.28 -35.15
CA TYR A 211 -5.38 1.25 -34.06
C TYR A 211 -6.09 2.58 -34.37
N TYR A 212 -5.83 3.18 -35.53
CA TYR A 212 -6.44 4.43 -35.96
C TYR A 212 -7.92 4.31 -36.29
N THR A 213 -8.43 3.09 -36.49
CA THR A 213 -9.87 2.82 -36.56
C THR A 213 -10.48 2.67 -35.16
N ALA A 214 -9.73 2.12 -34.20
CA ALA A 214 -10.21 1.89 -32.85
C ALA A 214 -10.26 3.16 -32.00
N PHE A 215 -9.44 4.18 -32.28
CA PHE A 215 -9.32 5.33 -31.41
C PHE A 215 -9.54 6.68 -32.13
N VAL A 216 -10.26 7.57 -31.45
CA VAL A 216 -10.45 8.97 -31.81
C VAL A 216 -9.59 9.83 -30.88
N LEU A 217 -8.53 10.43 -31.42
CA LEU A 217 -7.51 11.13 -30.64
C LEU A 217 -7.38 12.61 -31.10
N PRO A 218 -6.87 13.52 -30.23
CA PRO A 218 -6.82 14.93 -30.56
C PRO A 218 -5.76 15.22 -31.61
N THR A 219 -6.08 16.08 -32.58
CA THR A 219 -5.16 16.55 -33.63
C THR A 219 -5.06 18.07 -33.68
N GLN A 220 -6.00 18.77 -33.05
CA GLN A 220 -6.14 20.23 -33.07
C GLN A 220 -5.87 20.85 -31.68
N GLY A 221 -5.25 20.12 -30.75
CA GLY A 221 -5.07 20.57 -29.36
C GLY A 221 -6.40 20.72 -28.60
N GLN A 222 -7.49 20.15 -29.12
CA GLN A 222 -8.84 20.41 -28.61
C GLN A 222 -9.09 19.83 -27.20
N ALA A 223 -8.19 19.00 -26.70
CA ALA A 223 -8.26 18.42 -25.35
C ALA A 223 -7.24 19.04 -24.38
N GLY A 224 -6.42 20.02 -24.82
CA GLY A 224 -5.27 20.56 -24.10
C GLY A 224 -4.04 20.56 -25.01
N GLY A 225 -3.10 21.48 -24.77
CA GLY A 225 -1.89 21.65 -25.58
C GLY A 225 -2.10 22.29 -26.96
N VAL A 226 -1.08 22.20 -27.81
CA VAL A 226 -1.04 22.77 -29.16
C VAL A 226 -1.34 21.72 -30.24
N PRO A 227 -1.87 22.10 -31.42
CA PRO A 227 -2.16 21.16 -32.51
C PRO A 227 -0.93 20.36 -32.97
N SER A 228 -0.99 19.03 -32.85
CA SER A 228 -0.02 18.10 -33.45
C SER A 228 -0.31 17.81 -34.93
N GLY A 229 -1.55 18.00 -35.37
CA GLY A 229 -2.02 17.67 -36.72
C GLY A 229 -2.19 16.17 -36.98
N THR A 230 -1.99 15.31 -35.98
CA THR A 230 -2.01 13.85 -36.12
C THR A 230 -2.51 13.16 -34.85
N GLU A 231 -3.11 11.97 -34.99
CA GLU A 231 -3.50 11.10 -33.88
C GLU A 231 -2.33 10.25 -33.35
N ALA A 232 -1.17 10.28 -34.03
CA ALA A 232 0.01 9.49 -33.66
C ALA A 232 0.64 9.93 -32.33
N TYR A 233 0.64 11.24 -32.05
CA TYR A 233 1.15 11.85 -30.84
C TYR A 233 0.36 13.13 -30.57
N TYR A 234 0.07 13.39 -29.31
CA TYR A 234 -0.88 14.42 -28.89
C TYR A 234 -0.73 14.72 -27.40
N SER A 235 -1.39 15.78 -26.93
CA SER A 235 -1.49 16.10 -25.51
C SER A 235 -2.93 16.42 -25.11
N TYR A 236 -3.17 16.45 -23.80
CA TYR A 236 -4.45 16.82 -23.21
C TYR A 236 -4.28 17.28 -21.77
N ASP A 237 -5.24 18.08 -21.28
CA ASP A 237 -5.28 18.54 -19.90
C ASP A 237 -6.37 17.80 -19.13
N TYR A 238 -6.06 17.39 -17.90
CA TYR A 238 -7.05 16.88 -16.96
C TYR A 238 -6.76 17.41 -15.56
N ALA A 239 -7.73 18.13 -14.98
CA ALA A 239 -7.53 18.87 -13.74
C ALA A 239 -6.28 19.78 -13.84
N ASN A 240 -5.35 19.72 -12.91
CA ASN A 240 -4.09 20.48 -12.90
C ASN A 240 -2.90 19.74 -13.55
N VAL A 241 -3.16 18.79 -14.45
CA VAL A 241 -2.13 17.96 -15.11
C VAL A 241 -2.19 18.12 -16.62
N HIS A 242 -1.03 18.37 -17.22
CA HIS A 242 -0.80 18.28 -18.66
C HIS A 242 -0.23 16.91 -18.99
N PHE A 243 -0.94 16.14 -19.82
CA PHE A 243 -0.50 14.84 -20.30
C PHE A 243 0.04 14.94 -21.72
N VAL A 244 1.22 14.35 -21.95
CA VAL A 244 1.87 14.28 -23.27
C VAL A 244 1.96 12.81 -23.70
N VAL A 245 1.47 12.48 -24.89
CA VAL A 245 1.46 11.13 -25.45
C VAL A 245 2.32 11.08 -26.71
N LEU A 246 3.39 10.28 -26.68
CA LEU A 246 4.36 10.20 -27.78
C LEU A 246 4.34 8.85 -28.47
N ASN A 247 4.63 8.85 -29.78
CA ASN A 247 4.86 7.61 -30.52
C ASN A 247 6.36 7.30 -30.55
N SER A 248 6.72 6.17 -29.95
CA SER A 248 8.10 5.71 -29.85
C SER A 248 8.54 4.72 -30.94
N TYR A 249 7.62 4.30 -31.81
CA TYR A 249 7.82 3.20 -32.76
C TYR A 249 8.09 3.68 -34.19
N ASP A 250 7.06 4.08 -34.94
CA ASP A 250 7.10 4.25 -36.40
C ASP A 250 7.14 5.71 -36.87
N VAL A 251 7.55 6.65 -36.00
CA VAL A 251 7.79 8.06 -36.35
C VAL A 251 9.24 8.48 -36.13
N PRO A 252 9.76 9.47 -36.88
CA PRO A 252 11.11 10.00 -36.65
C PRO A 252 11.24 10.67 -35.28
N LYS A 253 12.37 10.45 -34.59
CA LYS A 253 12.64 10.90 -33.21
C LYS A 253 13.84 11.84 -33.07
N GLY A 254 14.36 12.37 -34.16
CA GLY A 254 15.40 13.42 -34.11
C GLY A 254 14.83 14.78 -33.66
N HIS A 255 15.66 15.68 -33.12
CA HIS A 255 15.22 16.99 -32.63
C HIS A 255 14.47 17.86 -33.67
N SER A 256 14.79 17.72 -34.96
CA SER A 256 14.09 18.41 -36.06
C SER A 256 12.89 17.64 -36.63
N SER A 257 12.54 16.49 -36.04
CA SER A 257 11.38 15.72 -36.45
C SER A 257 10.08 16.49 -36.16
N PRO A 258 9.00 16.21 -36.91
CA PRO A 258 7.70 16.80 -36.64
C PRO A 258 7.22 16.57 -35.20
N MET A 259 7.44 15.38 -34.63
CA MET A 259 7.03 15.06 -33.26
C MET A 259 7.78 15.90 -32.23
N LEU A 260 9.11 15.98 -32.31
CA LEU A 260 9.88 16.71 -31.29
C LEU A 260 9.79 18.24 -31.44
N THR A 261 9.59 18.74 -32.67
CA THR A 261 9.30 20.17 -32.90
C THR A 261 7.95 20.56 -32.29
N TRP A 262 6.93 19.69 -32.45
CA TRP A 262 5.64 19.86 -31.80
C TRP A 262 5.77 19.78 -30.27
N LEU A 263 6.48 18.78 -29.75
CA LEU A 263 6.70 18.60 -28.31
C LEU A 263 7.32 19.83 -27.63
N GLN A 264 8.36 20.40 -28.24
CA GLN A 264 8.98 21.64 -27.74
C GLN A 264 7.98 22.79 -27.67
N THR A 265 7.12 22.92 -28.69
CA THR A 265 6.10 23.98 -28.74
C THR A 265 4.99 23.74 -27.70
N ASP A 266 4.61 22.48 -27.50
CA ASP A 266 3.57 22.06 -26.57
C ASP A 266 4.00 22.28 -25.12
N LEU A 267 5.20 21.82 -24.75
CA LEU A 267 5.75 22.01 -23.40
C LEU A 267 5.98 23.49 -23.08
N ALA A 268 6.50 24.27 -24.03
CA ALA A 268 6.67 25.72 -23.84
C ALA A 268 5.34 26.48 -23.66
N ALA A 269 4.23 25.93 -24.15
CA ALA A 269 2.89 26.50 -23.97
C ALA A 269 2.20 26.04 -22.68
N ASN A 270 2.73 25.00 -22.03
CA ASN A 270 2.14 24.39 -20.84
C ASN A 270 2.29 25.28 -19.60
N ASN A 271 1.20 25.42 -18.83
CA ASN A 271 1.17 26.14 -17.55
C ASN A 271 0.53 25.32 -16.42
N GLN A 272 0.34 24.01 -16.61
CA GLN A 272 -0.20 23.12 -15.60
C GLN A 272 0.79 22.89 -14.46
N GLU A 273 0.26 22.61 -13.26
CA GLU A 273 1.08 22.31 -12.09
C GLU A 273 1.89 21.05 -12.28
N TRP A 274 1.32 20.03 -12.93
CA TRP A 274 1.95 18.75 -13.22
C TRP A 274 2.08 18.50 -14.71
N THR A 275 3.18 17.86 -15.10
CA THR A 275 3.37 17.38 -16.47
C THR A 275 3.73 15.90 -16.42
N VAL A 276 2.94 15.06 -17.09
CA VAL A 276 3.14 13.62 -17.17
C VAL A 276 3.25 13.23 -18.64
N ALA A 277 4.36 12.62 -19.04
CA ALA A 277 4.55 12.13 -20.40
C ALA A 277 4.49 10.60 -20.45
N TYR A 278 3.95 10.03 -21.52
CA TYR A 278 3.96 8.58 -21.69
C TYR A 278 3.97 8.12 -23.14
N TRP A 279 4.55 6.93 -23.34
CA TRP A 279 4.71 6.27 -24.64
C TRP A 279 4.97 4.77 -24.43
N HIS A 280 5.38 4.04 -25.46
CA HIS A 280 5.55 2.59 -25.40
C HIS A 280 6.98 2.13 -25.01
N HIS A 281 8.02 2.43 -25.80
CA HIS A 281 9.39 1.94 -25.57
C HIS A 281 10.14 2.73 -24.47
N PRO A 282 10.46 2.14 -23.31
CA PRO A 282 11.02 2.85 -22.16
C PRO A 282 12.45 3.35 -22.39
N PRO A 283 12.80 4.58 -21.97
CA PRO A 283 14.17 5.10 -22.10
C PRO A 283 15.14 4.45 -21.11
N TYR A 284 14.62 3.91 -20.00
CA TYR A 284 15.37 3.17 -19.00
C TYR A 284 14.65 1.85 -18.71
N THR A 285 15.31 0.74 -18.99
CA THR A 285 14.88 -0.61 -18.61
C THR A 285 16.05 -1.58 -18.73
N ARG A 286 16.06 -2.58 -17.86
CA ARG A 286 16.85 -3.81 -18.05
C ARG A 286 16.03 -5.06 -17.72
N GLY A 287 14.77 -5.06 -18.15
CA GLY A 287 13.84 -6.18 -17.99
C GLY A 287 13.95 -7.22 -19.10
N THR A 288 12.88 -7.37 -19.88
CA THR A 288 12.86 -8.24 -21.06
C THR A 288 13.75 -7.69 -22.18
N TYR A 289 13.87 -6.36 -22.21
CA TYR A 289 14.73 -5.63 -23.14
C TYR A 289 15.78 -4.83 -22.37
N SER A 290 16.85 -4.47 -23.07
CA SER A 290 17.89 -3.58 -22.57
C SER A 290 17.81 -2.26 -23.32
N SER A 291 17.44 -1.20 -22.61
CA SER A 291 17.40 0.15 -23.16
C SER A 291 18.77 0.67 -23.63
N ASP A 292 19.87 0.05 -23.21
CA ASP A 292 21.22 0.36 -23.74
C ASP A 292 21.57 -0.37 -25.06
N GLN A 293 20.67 -1.20 -25.58
CA GLN A 293 20.89 -2.01 -26.79
C GLN A 293 19.79 -1.83 -27.84
N ASP A 294 18.60 -1.39 -27.43
CA ASP A 294 17.48 -1.16 -28.33
C ASP A 294 17.52 0.26 -28.93
N ALA A 295 17.56 0.34 -30.26
CA ALA A 295 17.70 1.62 -30.96
C ALA A 295 16.54 2.60 -30.70
N ALA A 296 15.29 2.12 -30.59
CA ALA A 296 14.16 2.99 -30.32
C ALA A 296 14.22 3.57 -28.91
N MET A 297 14.62 2.75 -27.92
CA MET A 297 14.82 3.20 -26.54
C MET A 297 15.98 4.19 -26.39
N ILE A 298 17.08 3.94 -27.11
CA ILE A 298 18.23 4.86 -27.18
C ILE A 298 17.79 6.21 -27.77
N GLU A 299 17.04 6.20 -28.88
CA GLU A 299 16.53 7.44 -29.48
C GLU A 299 15.58 8.20 -28.56
N MET A 300 14.71 7.49 -27.81
CA MET A 300 13.85 8.13 -26.80
C MET A 300 14.69 8.74 -25.67
N ARG A 301 15.71 8.04 -25.19
CA ARG A 301 16.60 8.53 -24.13
C ARG A 301 17.38 9.77 -24.56
N GLU A 302 18.06 9.69 -25.70
CA GLU A 302 19.03 10.68 -26.14
C GLU A 302 18.39 11.94 -26.73
N ASN A 303 17.20 11.84 -27.33
CA ASN A 303 16.57 12.99 -28.00
C ASN A 303 15.33 13.54 -27.28
N VAL A 304 14.62 12.72 -26.48
CA VAL A 304 13.34 13.13 -25.89
C VAL A 304 13.52 13.60 -24.46
N LEU A 305 14.35 12.90 -23.67
CA LEU A 305 14.48 13.22 -22.24
C LEU A 305 15.08 14.60 -21.99
N GLU A 306 16.03 15.05 -22.82
CA GLU A 306 16.58 16.40 -22.72
C GLU A 306 15.47 17.47 -22.80
N LEU A 307 14.49 17.28 -23.69
CA LEU A 307 13.37 18.20 -23.86
C LEU A 307 12.39 18.13 -22.68
N LEU A 308 12.09 16.92 -22.20
CA LEU A 308 11.18 16.72 -21.07
C LEU A 308 11.76 17.30 -19.77
N GLU A 309 13.03 17.02 -19.48
CA GLU A 309 13.70 17.47 -18.26
C GLU A 309 13.96 18.99 -18.29
N ALA A 310 14.29 19.57 -19.44
CA ALA A 310 14.41 21.02 -19.61
C ALA A 310 13.11 21.78 -19.33
N GLU A 311 11.95 21.15 -19.55
CA GLU A 311 10.63 21.73 -19.30
C GLU A 311 10.00 21.25 -17.96
N GLY A 312 10.78 20.53 -17.14
CA GLY A 312 10.43 20.19 -15.76
C GLY A 312 9.46 19.04 -15.58
N VAL A 313 9.28 18.18 -16.60
CA VAL A 313 8.39 17.00 -16.55
C VAL A 313 8.55 16.21 -15.25
N ASP A 314 7.44 15.72 -14.70
CA ASP A 314 7.41 15.14 -13.35
C ASP A 314 7.51 13.62 -13.37
N LEU A 315 6.78 13.01 -14.29
CA LEU A 315 6.63 11.57 -14.40
C LEU A 315 6.61 11.15 -15.86
N VAL A 316 7.39 10.13 -16.18
CA VAL A 316 7.39 9.44 -17.46
C VAL A 316 6.91 8.01 -17.27
N LEU A 317 5.93 7.58 -18.08
CA LEU A 317 5.38 6.22 -18.07
C LEU A 317 5.67 5.51 -19.41
N SER A 318 6.04 4.24 -19.35
CA SER A 318 6.28 3.41 -20.54
C SER A 318 5.88 1.94 -20.34
N GLY A 319 5.72 1.19 -21.43
CA GLY A 319 5.40 -0.25 -21.44
C GLY A 319 6.56 -1.08 -21.98
N HIS A 320 6.25 -1.99 -22.92
CA HIS A 320 7.16 -2.74 -23.80
C HIS A 320 8.07 -3.77 -23.11
N SER A 321 8.86 -3.32 -22.14
CA SER A 321 9.60 -4.25 -21.29
C SER A 321 8.61 -4.88 -20.31
N HIS A 322 8.43 -6.20 -20.43
CA HIS A 322 7.43 -6.96 -19.68
C HIS A 322 7.80 -7.14 -18.21
N VAL A 323 7.94 -6.03 -17.49
CA VAL A 323 8.41 -5.92 -16.11
C VAL A 323 7.83 -4.65 -15.50
N TYR A 324 7.73 -4.59 -14.17
CA TYR A 324 7.57 -3.33 -13.46
C TYR A 324 8.95 -2.78 -13.10
N GLU A 325 9.25 -1.55 -13.51
CA GLU A 325 10.45 -0.84 -13.08
C GLU A 325 10.12 0.59 -12.70
N ARG A 326 10.85 1.13 -11.72
CA ARG A 326 10.76 2.53 -11.33
C ARG A 326 12.14 3.07 -11.00
N SER A 327 12.46 4.25 -11.54
CA SER A 327 13.71 4.95 -11.25
C SER A 327 13.72 5.65 -9.89
N HIS A 328 14.92 6.07 -9.49
CA HIS A 328 15.07 7.19 -8.57
C HIS A 328 14.56 8.50 -9.20
N LEU A 329 14.61 9.62 -8.47
CA LEU A 329 14.42 10.93 -9.09
C LEU A 329 15.67 11.27 -9.91
N LEU A 330 15.56 11.39 -11.22
CA LEU A 330 16.70 11.52 -12.14
C LEU A 330 16.76 12.86 -12.86
N ASP A 331 17.96 13.27 -13.23
CA ASP A 331 18.23 14.37 -14.17
C ASP A 331 19.51 14.10 -14.99
N GLY A 332 19.45 14.33 -16.29
CA GLY A 332 20.61 14.35 -17.19
C GLY A 332 21.16 12.98 -17.63
N ALA A 333 20.51 11.85 -17.31
CA ALA A 333 21.04 10.50 -17.59
C ALA A 333 20.86 10.05 -19.05
N TYR A 334 21.33 10.84 -20.02
CA TYR A 334 21.02 10.60 -21.44
C TYR A 334 21.95 9.60 -22.14
N ALA A 335 23.15 9.38 -21.61
CA ALA A 335 24.19 8.62 -22.30
C ALA A 335 23.87 7.12 -22.42
N THR A 336 24.41 6.49 -23.47
CA THR A 336 24.36 5.04 -23.69
C THR A 336 25.78 4.45 -23.71
N PRO A 337 26.16 3.50 -22.83
CA PRO A 337 25.33 2.89 -21.80
C PRO A 337 24.99 3.86 -20.66
N THR A 338 23.86 3.63 -20.01
CA THR A 338 23.39 4.49 -18.92
C THR A 338 24.28 4.36 -17.69
N VAL A 339 24.57 5.47 -17.02
CA VAL A 339 25.28 5.50 -15.73
C VAL A 339 24.44 6.24 -14.68
N ALA A 340 24.57 5.84 -13.41
CA ALA A 340 23.86 6.49 -12.30
C ALA A 340 24.62 7.68 -11.70
N THR A 341 25.95 7.64 -11.75
CA THR A 341 26.82 8.63 -11.10
C THR A 341 26.53 10.03 -11.62
N GLY A 342 26.11 10.94 -10.72
CA GLY A 342 25.81 12.33 -11.05
C GLY A 342 24.40 12.61 -11.56
N HIS A 343 23.55 11.58 -11.69
CA HIS A 343 22.21 11.71 -12.27
C HIS A 343 21.06 11.42 -11.32
N ILE A 344 21.31 10.78 -10.17
CA ILE A 344 20.30 10.58 -9.14
C ILE A 344 20.23 11.83 -8.27
N LEU A 345 19.12 12.57 -8.34
CA LEU A 345 18.88 13.75 -7.51
C LEU A 345 18.33 13.38 -6.12
N ASP A 346 17.54 12.31 -6.05
CA ASP A 346 16.96 11.82 -4.80
C ASP A 346 16.84 10.28 -4.84
N ASP A 347 17.59 9.61 -3.96
CA ASP A 347 17.66 8.16 -3.86
C ASP A 347 16.71 7.57 -2.81
N ARG A 348 15.97 8.41 -2.07
CA ARG A 348 15.08 8.04 -0.97
C ARG A 348 13.80 7.33 -1.42
N GLY A 349 13.77 6.64 -2.56
CA GLY A 349 12.69 5.73 -2.96
C GLY A 349 11.25 6.29 -3.09
N GLY A 350 10.97 7.51 -2.65
CA GLY A 350 9.67 8.18 -2.66
C GLY A 350 8.60 7.60 -1.74
N ARG A 351 8.95 6.74 -0.76
CA ARG A 351 7.98 6.06 0.12
C ARG A 351 7.65 6.91 1.35
N PRO A 352 6.39 7.42 1.49
CA PRO A 352 6.05 8.37 2.54
C PRO A 352 6.33 7.91 3.98
N LEU A 353 6.22 6.61 4.26
CA LEU A 353 6.41 6.02 5.60
C LEU A 353 7.84 5.60 5.93
N VAL A 354 8.70 5.45 4.91
CA VAL A 354 10.04 4.89 5.09
C VAL A 354 11.07 6.01 5.03
N ASN A 355 11.04 6.77 3.94
CA ASN A 355 12.10 7.72 3.58
C ASN A 355 11.56 9.03 2.99
N GLY A 356 10.23 9.18 2.95
CA GLY A 356 9.51 10.39 2.54
C GLY A 356 9.24 10.43 1.02
N PRO A 357 8.42 11.39 0.57
CA PRO A 357 8.18 11.60 -0.86
C PRO A 357 9.42 12.20 -1.55
N TYR A 358 9.53 11.99 -2.86
CA TYR A 358 10.39 12.79 -3.71
C TYR A 358 9.92 14.25 -3.66
N ARG A 359 10.86 15.18 -3.52
CA ARG A 359 10.55 16.61 -3.35
C ARG A 359 10.93 17.38 -4.60
N LYS A 360 9.96 18.11 -5.14
CA LYS A 360 10.17 19.07 -6.23
C LYS A 360 9.80 20.48 -5.77
N ALA A 361 10.28 21.48 -6.50
CA ALA A 361 9.89 22.87 -6.29
C ALA A 361 8.37 23.06 -6.54
N PRO A 362 7.71 24.06 -5.92
CA PRO A 362 6.26 24.25 -6.03
C PRO A 362 5.74 24.55 -7.45
N ASN A 363 6.59 25.05 -8.34
CA ASN A 363 6.24 25.35 -9.73
C ASN A 363 7.05 24.46 -10.69
N GLN A 364 6.60 24.37 -11.94
CA GLN A 364 7.39 23.77 -13.01
C GLN A 364 8.75 24.47 -13.11
N ALA A 365 9.81 23.67 -13.16
CA ALA A 365 11.18 24.15 -13.21
C ALA A 365 12.03 23.13 -13.96
N ALA A 366 12.85 23.65 -14.88
CA ALA A 366 13.84 22.88 -15.61
C ALA A 366 14.74 22.08 -14.66
N HIS A 367 15.07 20.84 -15.05
CA HIS A 367 16.05 19.99 -14.37
C HIS A 367 15.76 19.76 -12.87
N ASN A 368 14.48 19.76 -12.49
CA ASN A 368 14.04 19.55 -11.12
C ASN A 368 13.74 18.08 -10.79
N GLY A 369 14.19 17.17 -11.67
CA GLY A 369 14.07 15.73 -11.52
C GLY A 369 12.80 15.12 -12.10
N THR A 370 12.94 13.98 -12.74
CA THR A 370 11.84 13.18 -13.32
C THR A 370 11.89 11.76 -12.75
N VAL A 371 10.72 11.18 -12.45
CA VAL A 371 10.61 9.74 -12.15
C VAL A 371 10.17 9.00 -13.41
N TYR A 372 10.83 7.89 -13.73
CA TYR A 372 10.55 7.04 -14.88
C TYR A 372 9.97 5.71 -14.40
N VAL A 373 8.83 5.30 -14.96
CA VAL A 373 8.17 4.04 -14.63
C VAL A 373 7.92 3.22 -15.88
N VAL A 374 8.33 1.96 -15.83
CA VAL A 374 7.98 0.93 -16.80
C VAL A 374 6.85 0.10 -16.19
N ALA A 375 5.71 0.04 -16.87
CA ALA A 375 4.52 -0.68 -16.46
C ALA A 375 4.01 -1.62 -17.58
N GLY A 376 4.93 -2.40 -18.16
CA GLY A 376 4.64 -3.34 -19.25
C GLY A 376 4.25 -4.75 -18.79
N HIS A 377 3.84 -4.90 -17.52
CA HIS A 377 3.64 -6.18 -16.84
C HIS A 377 2.16 -6.61 -16.75
N ALA A 378 1.26 -6.09 -17.60
CA ALA A 378 -0.17 -6.37 -17.49
C ALA A 378 -0.59 -7.75 -18.01
N GLY A 379 0.10 -8.27 -19.04
CA GLY A 379 -0.23 -9.55 -19.68
C GLY A 379 0.87 -10.60 -19.53
N TYR A 380 2.01 -10.38 -20.18
CA TYR A 380 3.20 -11.21 -20.03
C TYR A 380 4.19 -10.59 -19.03
N VAL A 381 5.02 -11.43 -18.41
CA VAL A 381 6.11 -11.01 -17.54
C VAL A 381 7.37 -11.74 -17.99
N GLY A 382 8.41 -10.98 -18.31
CA GLY A 382 9.67 -11.52 -18.80
C GLY A 382 10.80 -11.45 -17.77
N SER A 383 12.03 -11.35 -18.27
CA SER A 383 13.22 -11.38 -17.43
C SER A 383 13.41 -10.11 -16.61
N GLN A 384 14.17 -10.25 -15.51
CA GLN A 384 14.64 -9.15 -14.69
C GLN A 384 16.16 -9.02 -14.81
N GLY A 385 16.62 -7.78 -14.93
CA GLY A 385 18.02 -7.40 -14.85
C GLY A 385 18.21 -6.14 -14.00
N VAL A 386 19.46 -5.73 -13.80
CA VAL A 386 19.82 -4.61 -12.92
C VAL A 386 20.18 -3.40 -13.76
N HIS A 387 19.29 -2.40 -13.78
CA HIS A 387 19.54 -1.11 -14.42
C HIS A 387 20.05 -0.10 -13.38
N PRO A 388 21.13 0.66 -13.65
CA PRO A 388 21.85 1.42 -12.63
C PRO A 388 21.04 2.56 -11.98
N VAL A 389 20.00 3.07 -12.66
CA VAL A 389 19.16 4.16 -12.15
C VAL A 389 17.81 3.70 -11.58
N MET A 390 17.55 2.39 -11.53
CA MET A 390 16.28 1.85 -11.03
C MET A 390 16.29 1.71 -9.51
N ALA A 391 15.28 2.30 -8.87
CA ALA A 391 15.00 2.16 -7.44
C ALA A 391 14.22 0.87 -7.13
N LYS A 392 13.40 0.40 -8.07
CA LYS A 392 12.64 -0.86 -7.96
C LYS A 392 12.57 -1.54 -9.33
N THR A 393 12.76 -2.85 -9.33
CA THR A 393 12.48 -3.73 -10.46
C THR A 393 11.76 -4.95 -9.93
N GLU A 394 10.69 -5.37 -10.61
CA GLU A 394 9.89 -6.52 -10.24
C GLU A 394 9.31 -7.22 -11.47
N ALA A 395 9.57 -8.52 -11.60
CA ALA A 395 9.01 -9.38 -12.63
C ALA A 395 7.79 -10.16 -12.10
N PHE A 396 6.69 -9.45 -11.82
CA PHE A 396 5.38 -10.04 -11.53
C PHE A 396 4.30 -9.32 -12.33
N SER A 397 3.19 -10.01 -12.64
CA SER A 397 2.12 -9.42 -13.43
C SER A 397 1.32 -8.46 -12.56
N GLY A 398 0.92 -7.32 -13.11
CA GLY A 398 0.25 -6.25 -12.39
C GLY A 398 -0.06 -5.04 -13.27
N SER A 399 -0.52 -3.97 -12.63
CA SER A 399 -0.69 -2.65 -13.24
C SER A 399 -0.66 -1.56 -12.17
N CYS A 400 -0.74 -0.30 -12.57
CA CYS A 400 -0.48 0.83 -11.69
C CYS A 400 -1.70 1.74 -11.50
N LEU A 401 -1.84 2.33 -10.32
CA LEU A 401 -2.75 3.43 -10.03
C LEU A 401 -1.96 4.72 -9.86
N LEU A 402 -2.31 5.75 -10.62
CA LEU A 402 -1.79 7.10 -10.49
C LEU A 402 -2.87 7.97 -9.83
N ASP A 403 -2.57 8.50 -8.64
CA ASP A 403 -3.40 9.45 -7.92
C ASP A 403 -2.75 10.83 -7.96
N VAL A 404 -3.55 11.85 -8.28
CA VAL A 404 -3.11 13.25 -8.26
C VAL A 404 -4.08 14.07 -7.42
N GLN A 405 -3.54 14.88 -6.51
CA GLN A 405 -4.30 15.74 -5.63
C GLN A 405 -3.49 17.01 -5.31
N GLY A 406 -3.93 18.15 -5.83
CA GLY A 406 -3.22 19.42 -5.66
C GLY A 406 -1.75 19.28 -6.01
N ASN A 407 -0.87 19.56 -5.05
CA ASN A 407 0.59 19.50 -5.18
C ASN A 407 1.20 18.13 -4.83
N ARG A 408 0.40 17.06 -4.78
CA ARG A 408 0.83 15.68 -4.60
C ARG A 408 0.48 14.81 -5.81
N LEU A 409 1.44 14.01 -6.24
CA LEU A 409 1.27 12.94 -7.22
C LEU A 409 1.81 11.64 -6.62
N SER A 410 1.04 10.57 -6.67
CA SER A 410 1.44 9.26 -6.15
C SER A 410 1.14 8.17 -7.16
N LEU A 411 2.04 7.18 -7.27
CA LEU A 411 1.80 5.99 -8.06
C LEU A 411 1.99 4.74 -7.22
N MET A 412 1.08 3.80 -7.40
CA MET A 412 1.00 2.52 -6.70
C MET A 412 1.01 1.38 -7.70
N ASN A 413 1.93 0.42 -7.56
CA ASN A 413 1.94 -0.81 -8.33
C ASN A 413 1.13 -1.89 -7.61
N VAL A 414 0.19 -2.50 -8.32
CA VAL A 414 -0.68 -3.58 -7.83
C VAL A 414 -0.44 -4.81 -8.66
N ARG A 415 -0.03 -5.88 -8.01
CA ARG A 415 0.14 -7.18 -8.64
C ARG A 415 -1.21 -7.88 -8.84
N SER A 416 -1.20 -8.86 -9.74
CA SER A 416 -2.32 -9.75 -10.03
C SER A 416 -2.75 -10.62 -8.83
N ASP A 417 -1.91 -10.76 -7.80
CA ASP A 417 -2.23 -11.41 -6.52
C ASP A 417 -2.69 -10.41 -5.44
N ASP A 418 -3.19 -9.24 -5.85
CA ASP A 418 -3.65 -8.12 -5.00
C ASP A 418 -2.57 -7.43 -4.17
N ARG A 419 -1.30 -7.82 -4.31
CA ARG A 419 -0.20 -7.23 -3.53
C ARG A 419 0.20 -5.85 -4.04
N VAL A 420 0.27 -4.88 -3.14
CA VAL A 420 0.89 -3.57 -3.40
C VAL A 420 2.40 -3.71 -3.23
N SER A 421 3.11 -3.96 -4.32
CA SER A 421 4.55 -4.21 -4.26
C SER A 421 5.40 -2.93 -4.25
N ASP A 422 4.85 -1.84 -4.79
CA ASP A 422 5.52 -0.55 -4.78
C ASP A 422 4.56 0.63 -4.68
N ARG A 423 5.04 1.69 -4.05
CA ARG A 423 4.36 2.98 -3.95
C ARG A 423 5.39 4.08 -3.85
N PHE A 424 5.21 5.15 -4.59
CA PHE A 424 5.98 6.36 -4.39
C PHE A 424 5.11 7.61 -4.51
N THR A 425 5.61 8.72 -3.99
CA THR A 425 4.97 10.02 -4.05
C THR A 425 5.98 11.08 -4.47
N ILE A 426 5.56 11.98 -5.35
CA ILE A 426 6.22 13.25 -5.67
C ILE A 426 5.38 14.36 -5.04
N LEU A 427 6.03 15.24 -4.28
CA LEU A 427 5.40 16.39 -3.64
C LEU A 427 6.08 17.68 -4.10
N LYS A 428 5.28 18.63 -4.60
CA LYS A 428 5.75 19.96 -5.02
C LYS A 428 5.62 20.97 -3.89
N GLY A 429 6.75 21.55 -3.48
CA GLY A 429 6.78 22.58 -2.44
C GLY A 429 6.48 22.04 -1.03
N SER A 430 5.79 22.85 -0.23
CA SER A 430 5.42 22.48 1.15
C SER A 430 4.06 21.77 1.17
N GLY A 431 3.88 20.84 2.11
CA GLY A 431 2.64 20.10 2.22
C GLY A 431 2.76 18.88 3.11
N PHE A 432 1.77 18.01 2.98
CA PHE A 432 1.68 16.77 3.73
C PHE A 432 1.66 15.60 2.76
N VAL A 433 2.12 14.45 3.25
CA VAL A 433 1.74 13.17 2.67
C VAL A 433 1.14 12.34 3.79
N LEU A 434 -0.19 12.22 3.80
CA LEU A 434 -0.89 11.29 4.66
C LEU A 434 -0.38 9.88 4.32
N SER A 435 -0.36 9.01 5.32
CA SER A 435 0.16 7.67 5.13
C SER A 435 -0.59 6.60 5.91
N ALA A 436 -1.37 6.99 6.91
CA ALA A 436 -2.33 6.11 7.58
C ALA A 436 -3.44 6.97 8.23
N PRO A 437 -4.73 6.66 7.99
CA PRO A 437 -5.24 5.71 6.99
C PRO A 437 -5.14 6.32 5.59
N GLU A 438 -4.66 5.54 4.62
CA GLU A 438 -4.45 5.99 3.24
C GLU A 438 -5.61 5.56 2.32
N GLY A 439 -6.43 4.59 2.76
CA GLY A 439 -7.56 4.05 2.02
C GLY A 439 -7.47 2.53 1.86
N GLY A 440 -8.62 1.85 1.90
CA GLY A 440 -8.72 0.39 1.95
C GLY A 440 -8.42 -0.23 3.33
N ASP A 441 -7.81 0.53 4.24
CA ASP A 441 -7.50 0.09 5.61
C ASP A 441 -8.75 -0.41 6.35
N LYS A 442 -8.57 -1.35 7.28
CA LYS A 442 -9.62 -1.77 8.22
C LYS A 442 -9.30 -1.18 9.59
N VAL A 443 -10.03 -0.13 9.95
CA VAL A 443 -9.84 0.63 11.18
C VAL A 443 -10.96 0.27 12.18
N GLY A 444 -10.55 -0.14 13.38
CA GLY A 444 -11.48 -0.40 14.47
C GLY A 444 -12.12 0.89 14.98
N TYR A 445 -13.44 1.00 14.93
CA TYR A 445 -14.12 2.13 15.57
C TYR A 445 -14.11 2.02 17.09
N GLY A 446 -14.24 3.15 17.79
CA GLY A 446 -14.35 3.19 19.26
C GLY A 446 -13.06 2.85 20.02
N VAL A 447 -11.97 2.52 19.32
CA VAL A 447 -10.64 2.28 19.88
C VAL A 447 -9.64 3.31 19.31
N PRO A 448 -8.60 3.70 20.06
CA PRO A 448 -7.58 4.61 19.53
C PRO A 448 -6.88 4.05 18.29
N TYR A 449 -6.82 4.86 17.23
CA TYR A 449 -6.11 4.63 15.99
C TYR A 449 -5.13 5.78 15.76
N THR A 450 -3.90 5.48 15.33
CA THR A 450 -2.88 6.50 15.08
C THR A 450 -2.90 6.92 13.62
N VAL A 451 -3.37 8.14 13.36
CA VAL A 451 -3.21 8.83 12.07
C VAL A 451 -1.72 9.18 11.90
N LYS A 452 -1.16 8.96 10.71
CA LYS A 452 0.24 9.24 10.38
C LYS A 452 0.36 10.05 9.09
N TRP A 453 1.31 10.97 9.07
CA TRP A 453 1.68 11.74 7.88
C TRP A 453 3.15 12.17 7.92
N SER A 454 3.72 12.44 6.75
CA SER A 454 4.98 13.16 6.61
C SER A 454 4.72 14.62 6.24
N THR A 455 5.65 15.52 6.58
CA THR A 455 5.56 16.95 6.26
C THR A 455 6.77 17.37 5.42
N ALA A 456 6.52 18.17 4.39
CA ALA A 456 7.54 18.94 3.68
C ALA A 456 7.33 20.44 3.94
N GLY A 457 8.41 21.14 4.26
CA GLY A 457 8.36 22.55 4.66
C GLY A 457 8.15 22.76 6.16
N ASP A 458 8.17 24.02 6.58
CA ASP A 458 7.97 24.43 7.97
C ASP A 458 6.48 24.68 8.24
N ILE A 459 5.81 23.65 8.77
CA ILE A 459 4.39 23.71 9.13
C ILE A 459 4.26 23.31 10.61
N PRO A 460 4.28 24.27 11.55
CA PRO A 460 4.40 23.97 12.98
C PRO A 460 3.11 23.43 13.60
N THR A 461 1.94 23.74 13.01
CA THR A 461 0.63 23.32 13.52
C THR A 461 -0.30 22.81 12.43
N VAL A 462 -1.14 21.83 12.79
CA VAL A 462 -2.08 21.15 11.88
C VAL A 462 -3.50 21.11 12.43
N ASN A 463 -4.47 20.97 11.52
CA ASN A 463 -5.82 20.53 11.80
C ASN A 463 -6.00 19.10 11.25
N LEU A 464 -6.81 18.30 11.94
CA LEU A 464 -7.22 16.98 11.47
C LEU A 464 -8.75 16.92 11.36
N ALA A 465 -9.23 16.25 10.32
CA ALA A 465 -10.65 16.02 10.09
C ALA A 465 -10.89 14.61 9.55
N TYR A 466 -12.08 14.08 9.76
CA TYR A 466 -12.55 12.84 9.13
C TYR A 466 -13.87 13.05 8.40
N THR A 467 -14.17 12.16 7.47
CA THR A 467 -15.46 12.03 6.78
C THR A 467 -15.92 10.58 6.87
N LEU A 468 -17.22 10.34 6.73
CA LEU A 468 -17.83 9.01 6.64
C LEU A 468 -18.52 8.78 5.29
N ASP A 469 -18.44 9.76 4.38
CA ASP A 469 -19.25 9.88 3.17
C ASP A 469 -18.43 10.27 1.91
N ASP A 470 -17.19 9.80 1.80
CA ASP A 470 -16.23 10.12 0.73
C ASP A 470 -15.96 11.63 0.57
N GLY A 471 -15.84 12.34 1.69
CA GLY A 471 -15.46 13.75 1.72
C GLY A 471 -16.58 14.73 1.39
N ALA A 472 -17.83 14.26 1.28
CA ALA A 472 -18.99 15.14 1.12
C ALA A 472 -19.20 16.00 2.37
N THR A 473 -18.96 15.44 3.56
CA THR A 473 -19.03 16.13 4.85
C THR A 473 -17.81 15.83 5.70
N TRP A 474 -17.12 16.87 6.18
CA TRP A 474 -15.94 16.76 7.05
C TRP A 474 -16.26 17.18 8.48
N THR A 475 -15.85 16.34 9.44
CA THR A 475 -15.95 16.56 10.89
C THR A 475 -14.54 16.73 11.48
N SER A 476 -14.35 17.70 12.37
CA SER A 476 -13.04 17.94 12.97
C SER A 476 -12.67 16.83 13.97
N ILE A 477 -11.43 16.32 13.85
CA ILE A 477 -10.76 15.47 14.86
C ILE A 477 -10.04 16.37 15.87
N ALA A 478 -9.24 17.31 15.37
CA ALA A 478 -8.41 18.21 16.16
C ALA A 478 -8.14 19.50 15.39
N GLN A 479 -7.88 20.60 16.11
CA GLN A 479 -7.55 21.89 15.51
C GLN A 479 -6.32 22.51 16.18
N ASN A 480 -5.47 23.15 15.37
CA ASN A 480 -4.29 23.88 15.78
C ASN A 480 -3.38 23.11 16.76
N VAL A 481 -3.18 21.81 16.51
CA VAL A 481 -2.29 20.96 17.31
C VAL A 481 -0.89 20.98 16.74
N SER A 482 0.12 20.76 17.58
CA SER A 482 1.52 20.69 17.15
C SER A 482 1.71 19.60 16.08
N ASN A 483 2.44 19.94 15.03
CA ASN A 483 2.75 18.99 13.97
C ASN A 483 3.82 18.00 14.44
N THR A 484 3.40 16.80 14.82
CA THR A 484 4.30 15.71 15.28
C THR A 484 4.40 14.56 14.27
N GLY A 485 3.77 14.69 13.09
CA GLY A 485 3.67 13.62 12.09
C GLY A 485 2.71 12.49 12.46
N THR A 486 2.15 12.49 13.67
CA THR A 486 1.17 11.50 14.12
C THR A 486 0.09 12.11 15.01
N TYR A 487 -1.08 11.46 15.07
CA TYR A 487 -2.14 11.85 15.98
C TYR A 487 -2.99 10.64 16.39
N SER A 488 -3.21 10.44 17.69
CA SER A 488 -4.10 9.39 18.18
C SER A 488 -5.55 9.88 18.15
N TRP A 489 -6.38 9.22 17.34
CA TRP A 489 -7.80 9.50 17.14
C TRP A 489 -8.63 8.28 17.53
N THR A 490 -9.74 8.46 18.25
CA THR A 490 -10.71 7.38 18.47
C THR A 490 -11.86 7.55 17.48
N PRO A 491 -11.99 6.69 16.45
CA PRO A 491 -13.04 6.84 15.44
C PRO A 491 -14.44 6.64 16.04
N PRO A 492 -15.47 7.33 15.50
CA PRO A 492 -16.84 7.14 15.96
C PRO A 492 -17.33 5.73 15.65
N VAL A 493 -18.20 5.18 16.51
CA VAL A 493 -18.82 3.84 16.39
C VAL A 493 -19.87 3.84 15.26
N VAL A 494 -19.40 4.00 14.03
CA VAL A 494 -20.21 4.03 12.80
C VAL A 494 -19.49 3.19 11.74
N GLY A 495 -20.12 2.12 11.27
CA GLY A 495 -19.58 1.29 10.20
C GLY A 495 -19.72 1.94 8.83
N THR A 496 -18.64 2.01 8.06
CA THR A 496 -18.63 2.53 6.68
C THR A 496 -17.36 2.10 5.95
N THR A 497 -17.41 1.94 4.63
CA THR A 497 -16.23 1.76 3.74
C THR A 497 -15.71 3.09 3.18
N ARG A 498 -16.44 4.18 3.44
CA ARG A 498 -16.29 5.51 2.85
C ARG A 498 -15.62 6.51 3.78
N ALA A 499 -14.95 6.02 4.84
CA ALA A 499 -14.29 6.90 5.79
C ALA A 499 -12.98 7.43 5.19
N MET A 500 -12.66 8.70 5.41
CA MET A 500 -11.36 9.27 5.04
C MET A 500 -10.88 10.19 6.15
N VAL A 501 -9.58 10.42 6.22
CA VAL A 501 -8.94 11.39 7.13
C VAL A 501 -8.21 12.44 6.29
N ARG A 502 -8.17 13.67 6.80
CA ARG A 502 -7.43 14.78 6.24
C ARG A 502 -6.55 15.40 7.31
N VAL A 503 -5.32 15.73 6.91
CA VAL A 503 -4.42 16.61 7.64
C VAL A 503 -4.25 17.90 6.84
N SER A 504 -4.35 19.05 7.49
CA SER A 504 -4.17 20.36 6.84
C SER A 504 -3.37 21.31 7.72
N SER A 505 -2.66 22.26 7.12
CA SER A 505 -1.97 23.31 7.88
C SER A 505 -3.00 24.18 8.61
N ALA A 506 -2.74 24.48 9.88
CA ALA A 506 -3.63 25.33 10.66
C ALA A 506 -3.60 26.80 10.20
N SER A 507 -2.46 27.26 9.64
CA SER A 507 -2.28 28.63 9.14
C SER A 507 -2.68 28.78 7.67
N ASN A 508 -2.61 27.71 6.88
CA ASN A 508 -3.01 27.69 5.47
C ASN A 508 -3.74 26.38 5.12
N PRO A 509 -5.07 26.30 5.33
CA PRO A 509 -5.85 25.08 5.09
C PRO A 509 -5.85 24.57 3.63
N ALA A 510 -5.38 25.38 2.67
CA ALA A 510 -5.19 24.92 1.29
C ALA A 510 -4.00 23.97 1.13
N LEU A 511 -3.06 23.96 2.09
CA LEU A 511 -2.04 22.92 2.21
C LEU A 511 -2.62 21.78 3.03
N PHE A 512 -3.04 20.72 2.36
CA PHE A 512 -3.60 19.53 3.00
C PHE A 512 -3.27 18.28 2.20
N ASP A 513 -3.36 17.15 2.87
CA ASP A 513 -3.47 15.86 2.21
C ASP A 513 -4.58 15.05 2.89
N GLU A 514 -5.15 14.11 2.15
CA GLU A 514 -6.22 13.24 2.64
C GLU A 514 -6.05 11.82 2.12
N SER A 515 -6.74 10.86 2.73
CA SER A 515 -6.71 9.46 2.31
C SER A 515 -6.96 9.38 0.79
N ASN A 516 -6.22 8.54 0.06
CA ASN A 516 -6.39 8.37 -1.38
C ASN A 516 -7.77 7.78 -1.70
N THR A 517 -8.26 6.86 -0.87
CA THR A 517 -9.61 6.30 -0.97
C THR A 517 -10.27 6.15 0.39
N GLY A 518 -11.54 5.76 0.40
CA GLY A 518 -12.24 5.35 1.61
C GLY A 518 -11.56 4.16 2.29
N PHE A 519 -11.45 4.19 3.61
CA PHE A 519 -11.11 3.06 4.46
C PHE A 519 -12.35 2.56 5.22
N THR A 520 -12.26 1.32 5.69
CA THR A 520 -13.34 0.66 6.42
C THR A 520 -13.26 0.98 7.90
N LEU A 521 -14.27 1.64 8.45
CA LEU A 521 -14.56 1.63 9.88
C LEU A 521 -15.42 0.42 10.20
N GLN A 522 -14.94 -0.44 11.09
CA GLN A 522 -15.63 -1.66 11.49
C GLN A 522 -15.41 -1.97 12.97
N THR A 523 -16.15 -2.95 13.48
CA THR A 523 -15.90 -3.49 14.82
C THR A 523 -14.44 -3.94 14.89
N PRO A 524 -13.67 -3.55 15.92
CA PRO A 524 -12.33 -4.08 16.11
C PRO A 524 -12.38 -5.62 16.17
N VAL A 525 -11.55 -6.29 15.38
CA VAL A 525 -11.34 -7.73 15.45
C VAL A 525 -9.85 -7.95 15.63
N ASP A 526 -9.47 -8.53 16.77
CA ASP A 526 -8.12 -8.98 17.05
C ASP A 526 -7.96 -10.39 16.47
N VAL A 527 -6.94 -10.65 15.65
CA VAL A 527 -6.64 -11.98 15.12
C VAL A 527 -5.33 -12.46 15.74
N PRO A 528 -5.33 -12.89 17.02
CA PRO A 528 -4.10 -13.24 17.74
C PRO A 528 -3.41 -14.52 17.26
N ILE A 529 -4.06 -15.33 16.43
CA ILE A 529 -3.45 -16.47 15.75
C ILE A 529 -3.95 -16.44 14.30
N GLN A 530 -3.04 -16.51 13.33
CA GLN A 530 -3.35 -16.61 11.91
C GLN A 530 -2.98 -18.01 11.39
N PHE A 531 -3.52 -18.41 10.24
CA PHE A 531 -2.93 -19.53 9.51
C PHE A 531 -1.48 -19.20 9.14
N GLY A 532 -0.60 -20.20 9.21
CA GLY A 532 0.83 -20.07 8.98
C GLY A 532 1.61 -19.60 10.20
N ASP A 533 0.98 -19.46 11.37
CA ASP A 533 1.60 -18.88 12.55
C ASP A 533 2.48 -19.90 13.30
N TYR A 534 3.37 -19.44 14.19
CA TYR A 534 4.41 -20.27 14.82
C TYR A 534 3.92 -21.02 16.07
N TRP A 535 4.02 -22.34 16.08
CA TRP A 535 3.52 -23.19 17.16
C TRP A 535 4.65 -23.93 17.87
N ALA A 536 4.59 -24.01 19.20
CA ALA A 536 5.30 -25.05 19.92
C ALA A 536 4.55 -26.37 19.72
N TYR A 537 5.26 -27.44 19.40
CA TYR A 537 4.66 -28.74 19.17
C TYR A 537 5.48 -29.88 19.79
N ASP A 538 4.76 -30.93 20.15
CA ASP A 538 5.36 -32.20 20.57
C ASP A 538 4.76 -33.35 19.76
N ASP A 539 5.62 -33.89 18.91
CA ASP A 539 5.37 -35.06 18.08
C ASP A 539 6.03 -36.33 18.65
N SER A 540 6.67 -36.28 19.83
CA SER A 540 7.64 -37.29 20.31
C SER A 540 7.12 -38.69 20.60
N GLY A 541 5.79 -38.87 20.68
CA GLY A 541 5.21 -40.16 21.07
C GLY A 541 4.84 -40.27 22.56
N VAL A 542 5.01 -39.19 23.35
CA VAL A 542 4.90 -39.21 24.82
C VAL A 542 3.55 -38.64 25.27
N ASP A 543 2.86 -39.36 26.16
CA ASP A 543 1.65 -38.84 26.81
C ASP A 543 1.98 -37.68 27.77
N ARG A 544 1.38 -36.52 27.52
CA ARG A 544 1.56 -35.29 28.32
C ARG A 544 0.51 -35.09 29.40
N GLY A 545 -0.44 -36.01 29.52
CA GLY A 545 -1.57 -35.91 30.43
C GLY A 545 -2.35 -34.61 30.20
N THR A 546 -2.79 -33.96 31.28
CA THR A 546 -3.53 -32.69 31.21
C THR A 546 -2.72 -31.47 31.61
N ALA A 547 -1.49 -31.65 32.13
CA ALA A 547 -0.67 -30.57 32.65
C ALA A 547 -0.30 -29.53 31.57
N TRP A 548 -0.13 -29.97 30.32
CA TRP A 548 0.23 -29.12 29.17
C TRP A 548 -0.85 -28.12 28.76
N LEU A 549 -2.10 -28.35 29.17
CA LEU A 549 -3.23 -27.41 28.97
C LEU A 549 -3.12 -26.16 29.84
N SER A 550 -2.27 -26.19 30.88
CA SER A 550 -2.07 -25.06 31.79
C SER A 550 -1.17 -23.98 31.18
N ALA A 551 -1.48 -22.72 31.47
CA ALA A 551 -0.61 -21.59 31.14
C ALA A 551 0.76 -21.67 31.84
N SER A 552 0.85 -22.35 32.98
CA SER A 552 2.09 -22.53 33.75
C SER A 552 2.96 -23.70 33.28
N TYR A 553 2.55 -24.44 32.24
CA TYR A 553 3.33 -25.55 31.71
C TYR A 553 4.59 -25.02 31.01
N ASP A 554 5.72 -25.66 31.29
CA ASP A 554 7.00 -25.37 30.65
C ASP A 554 7.17 -26.25 29.41
N ASP A 555 6.95 -25.66 28.24
CA ASP A 555 7.15 -26.24 26.92
C ASP A 555 8.46 -25.81 26.27
N SER A 556 9.42 -25.25 27.02
CA SER A 556 10.71 -24.80 26.46
C SER A 556 11.54 -25.90 25.80
N ALA A 557 11.25 -27.18 26.12
CA ALA A 557 11.88 -28.35 25.52
C ALA A 557 11.13 -28.89 24.27
N TRP A 558 9.98 -28.31 23.91
CA TRP A 558 9.21 -28.70 22.74
C TRP A 558 9.88 -28.18 21.47
N LYS A 559 9.59 -28.84 20.35
CA LYS A 559 9.97 -28.33 19.03
C LYS A 559 9.03 -27.16 18.68
N ALA A 560 9.39 -26.38 17.67
CA ALA A 560 8.51 -25.33 17.20
C ALA A 560 8.67 -25.10 15.69
N GLY A 561 7.60 -24.65 15.03
CA GLY A 561 7.53 -24.49 13.58
C GLY A 561 6.27 -23.76 13.13
N TYR A 562 6.25 -23.31 11.88
CA TYR A 562 5.12 -22.62 11.26
C TYR A 562 4.07 -23.61 10.76
N GLY A 563 2.80 -23.22 10.86
CA GLY A 563 1.73 -23.86 10.09
C GLY A 563 1.99 -23.75 8.57
N GLU A 564 1.60 -24.71 7.76
CA GLU A 564 0.93 -25.97 8.12
C GLU A 564 1.92 -26.99 8.72
N LEU A 565 1.61 -27.55 9.89
CA LEU A 565 2.44 -28.56 10.57
C LEU A 565 1.91 -29.95 10.27
N GLY A 566 2.74 -30.84 9.73
CA GLY A 566 2.24 -32.14 9.33
C GLY A 566 3.23 -33.10 8.67
N TYR A 567 2.71 -34.13 8.03
CA TYR A 567 3.43 -34.98 7.07
C TYR A 567 2.41 -35.63 6.14
N GLY A 568 2.82 -36.04 4.93
CA GLY A 568 2.01 -36.87 4.03
C GLY A 568 1.65 -36.20 2.71
N ASP A 569 1.45 -34.88 2.72
CA ASP A 569 0.75 -34.16 1.65
C ASP A 569 1.67 -33.26 0.81
N GLY A 570 2.85 -32.93 1.33
CA GLY A 570 3.88 -32.20 0.59
C GLY A 570 3.64 -30.69 0.49
N ASP A 571 2.67 -30.17 1.22
CA ASP A 571 2.38 -28.76 1.42
C ASP A 571 2.75 -28.26 2.83
N GLU A 572 3.32 -29.12 3.69
CA GLU A 572 3.63 -28.78 5.07
C GLU A 572 4.87 -27.89 5.15
N GLU A 573 4.71 -26.71 5.76
CA GLU A 573 5.81 -25.80 6.05
C GLU A 573 6.71 -26.39 7.14
N THR A 574 6.10 -27.03 8.16
CA THR A 574 6.84 -27.76 9.19
C THR A 574 6.51 -29.24 9.16
N ALA A 575 7.46 -30.04 8.69
CA ALA A 575 7.37 -31.49 8.75
C ALA A 575 7.47 -32.03 10.20
N LEU A 576 6.47 -32.80 10.62
CA LEU A 576 6.46 -33.55 11.88
C LEU A 576 7.10 -34.94 11.73
N ALA A 577 7.56 -35.52 12.84
CA ALA A 577 8.15 -36.85 12.84
C ALA A 577 7.11 -37.95 12.58
N ARG A 578 7.11 -38.49 11.36
CA ARG A 578 6.31 -39.66 10.98
C ARG A 578 6.85 -40.95 11.61
N SER A 579 5.96 -41.83 12.07
CA SER A 579 6.29 -43.19 12.54
C SER A 579 5.40 -44.23 11.89
N VAL A 580 5.87 -45.49 11.86
CA VAL A 580 5.05 -46.63 11.43
C VAL A 580 5.10 -47.70 12.53
N PRO A 581 3.97 -48.03 13.19
CA PRO A 581 2.64 -47.42 13.00
C PRO A 581 2.60 -45.94 13.43
N SER A 582 1.62 -45.20 12.89
CA SER A 582 1.43 -43.78 13.15
C SER A 582 1.10 -43.52 14.62
N ARG A 583 1.66 -42.42 15.14
CA ARG A 583 1.39 -41.99 16.52
C ARG A 583 -0.06 -41.54 16.61
N PRO A 584 -0.82 -41.97 17.63
CA PRO A 584 -2.24 -41.61 17.71
C PRO A 584 -2.48 -40.11 17.95
N SER A 585 -1.49 -39.34 18.43
CA SER A 585 -1.67 -37.91 18.69
C SER A 585 -0.38 -37.09 18.58
N ALA A 586 -0.56 -35.84 18.16
CA ALA A 586 0.40 -34.75 18.24
C ALA A 586 -0.18 -33.58 19.06
N TYR A 587 0.68 -32.85 19.77
CA TYR A 587 0.29 -31.73 20.63
C TYR A 587 0.82 -30.41 20.08
N PHE A 588 0.01 -29.35 20.17
CA PHE A 588 0.36 -28.00 19.75
C PHE A 588 -0.02 -26.99 20.83
N ARG A 589 0.86 -26.03 21.12
CA ARG A 589 0.68 -25.03 22.18
C ARG A 589 1.14 -23.66 21.69
N LYS A 590 0.38 -22.63 22.07
CA LYS A 590 0.69 -21.22 21.80
C LYS A 590 0.22 -20.33 22.92
N VAL A 591 0.99 -19.31 23.25
CA VAL A 591 0.62 -18.27 24.20
C VAL A 591 0.27 -16.99 23.43
N ILE A 592 -0.90 -16.42 23.72
CA ILE A 592 -1.38 -15.20 23.07
C ILE A 592 -1.71 -14.10 24.09
N PRO A 593 -1.44 -12.83 23.78
CA PRO A 593 -1.93 -11.71 24.59
C PRO A 593 -3.38 -11.38 24.24
N VAL A 594 -4.19 -11.08 25.26
CA VAL A 594 -5.54 -10.53 25.12
C VAL A 594 -5.62 -9.22 25.90
N ASN A 595 -5.86 -8.11 25.21
CA ASN A 595 -5.71 -6.78 25.78
C ASN A 595 -7.01 -6.22 26.40
N SER A 596 -8.15 -6.86 26.17
CA SER A 596 -9.46 -6.43 26.66
C SER A 596 -10.40 -7.62 26.84
N PRO A 597 -11.50 -7.49 27.61
CA PRO A 597 -12.51 -8.55 27.71
C PRO A 597 -13.04 -8.92 26.33
N ILE A 598 -13.28 -10.20 26.07
CA ILE A 598 -13.76 -10.67 24.75
C ILE A 598 -15.30 -10.77 24.75
N SER A 599 -15.94 -10.23 23.71
CA SER A 599 -17.40 -10.29 23.50
C SER A 599 -17.84 -11.26 22.41
N ALA A 600 -16.95 -11.62 21.48
CA ALA A 600 -17.17 -12.72 20.53
C ALA A 600 -15.82 -13.37 20.18
N ALA A 601 -15.82 -14.67 19.86
CA ALA A 601 -14.64 -15.38 19.43
C ALA A 601 -15.00 -16.50 18.44
N SER A 602 -14.14 -16.70 17.44
CA SER A 602 -14.27 -17.78 16.45
C SER A 602 -12.89 -18.31 16.08
N LEU A 603 -12.85 -19.57 15.68
CA LEU A 603 -11.64 -20.19 15.14
C LEU A 603 -11.89 -20.85 13.80
N ARG A 604 -10.82 -20.98 13.03
CA ARG A 604 -10.71 -21.85 11.86
C ARG A 604 -9.50 -22.74 12.07
N VAL A 605 -9.62 -24.03 11.76
CA VAL A 605 -8.56 -25.02 11.99
C VAL A 605 -8.48 -25.93 10.77
N ILE A 606 -7.28 -26.06 10.23
CA ILE A 606 -6.91 -27.12 9.29
C ILE A 606 -6.46 -28.29 10.15
N HIS A 607 -7.03 -29.45 9.89
CA HIS A 607 -6.67 -30.67 10.57
C HIS A 607 -6.91 -31.85 9.64
N ASP A 608 -6.06 -32.86 9.75
CA ASP A 608 -6.35 -34.17 9.21
C ASP A 608 -6.86 -35.09 10.34
N ASP A 609 -7.84 -35.92 10.04
CA ASP A 609 -8.58 -36.73 11.02
C ASP A 609 -9.21 -35.93 12.18
N GLY A 610 -8.83 -36.18 13.44
CA GLY A 610 -9.50 -35.62 14.63
C GLY A 610 -8.77 -34.44 15.24
N VAL A 611 -9.49 -33.39 15.64
CA VAL A 611 -8.92 -32.23 16.35
C VAL A 611 -9.71 -31.81 17.56
N VAL A 612 -9.02 -31.36 18.60
CA VAL A 612 -9.62 -30.68 19.76
C VAL A 612 -8.75 -29.49 20.17
N VAL A 613 -9.40 -28.37 20.49
CA VAL A 613 -8.76 -27.11 20.87
C VAL A 613 -9.25 -26.67 22.24
N TRP A 614 -8.33 -26.21 23.08
CA TRP A 614 -8.62 -25.57 24.36
C TRP A 614 -8.04 -24.15 24.41
N VAL A 615 -8.69 -23.32 25.22
CA VAL A 615 -8.19 -22.02 25.64
C VAL A 615 -8.17 -22.01 27.17
N ASN A 616 -7.01 -21.77 27.77
CA ASN A 616 -6.80 -21.81 29.23
C ASN A 616 -7.37 -23.09 29.89
N GLY A 617 -7.21 -24.23 29.23
CA GLY A 617 -7.72 -25.53 29.68
C GLY A 617 -9.23 -25.75 29.50
N VAL A 618 -9.99 -24.76 29.03
CA VAL A 618 -11.40 -24.91 28.66
C VAL A 618 -11.50 -25.38 27.21
N ARG A 619 -12.18 -26.51 26.97
CA ARG A 619 -12.38 -27.03 25.60
C ARG A 619 -13.31 -26.10 24.82
N VAL A 620 -12.81 -25.51 23.74
CA VAL A 620 -13.54 -24.53 22.92
C VAL A 620 -14.02 -25.09 21.59
N PHE A 621 -13.37 -26.14 21.08
CA PHE A 621 -13.71 -26.78 19.82
C PHE A 621 -13.28 -28.24 19.82
N SER A 622 -14.02 -29.09 19.13
CA SER A 622 -13.63 -30.47 18.88
C SER A 622 -14.36 -31.03 17.67
N LYS A 623 -13.67 -31.80 16.84
CA LYS A 623 -14.22 -32.51 15.69
C LYS A 623 -13.59 -33.90 15.58
N TYR A 624 -14.44 -34.91 15.39
CA TYR A 624 -14.07 -36.33 15.35
C TYR A 624 -13.31 -36.88 16.57
N ILE A 625 -13.41 -36.23 17.73
CA ILE A 625 -12.79 -36.66 18.99
C ILE A 625 -13.79 -37.42 19.88
N GLY A 626 -13.54 -38.71 20.10
CA GLY A 626 -14.30 -39.56 21.03
C GLY A 626 -13.70 -39.62 22.44
N SER A 627 -12.37 -39.72 22.53
CA SER A 627 -11.59 -39.63 23.78
C SER A 627 -10.40 -38.70 23.57
N THR A 628 -9.97 -38.01 24.64
CA THR A 628 -8.77 -37.18 24.65
C THR A 628 -7.54 -37.91 25.21
N ASP A 629 -7.67 -39.20 25.56
CA ASP A 629 -6.54 -40.02 25.99
C ASP A 629 -5.50 -40.09 24.87
N TYR A 630 -4.21 -40.05 25.22
CA TYR A 630 -3.13 -40.02 24.22
C TYR A 630 -3.20 -41.20 23.25
N ALA A 631 -3.45 -42.41 23.75
CA ALA A 631 -3.47 -43.64 22.94
C ALA A 631 -4.73 -43.82 22.08
N ALA A 632 -5.76 -42.98 22.24
CA ALA A 632 -6.99 -43.09 21.46
C ALA A 632 -6.82 -42.44 20.08
N PHE A 633 -7.35 -43.11 19.05
CA PHE A 633 -7.49 -42.58 17.69
C PHE A 633 -8.77 -41.74 17.53
N ALA A 634 -8.87 -40.98 16.44
CA ALA A 634 -10.07 -40.27 16.04
C ALA A 634 -11.26 -41.22 15.77
N THR A 635 -12.46 -40.66 15.77
CA THR A 635 -13.71 -41.41 15.55
C THR A 635 -14.15 -41.46 14.08
N SER A 636 -13.59 -40.59 13.25
CA SER A 636 -13.78 -40.52 11.80
C SER A 636 -12.53 -39.93 11.18
N GLY A 637 -12.21 -40.35 9.96
CA GLY A 637 -11.21 -39.67 9.16
C GLY A 637 -11.77 -38.40 8.52
N GLY A 638 -10.89 -37.41 8.34
CA GLY A 638 -11.18 -36.14 7.69
C GLY A 638 -11.14 -36.24 6.17
N ALA A 639 -11.29 -35.11 5.49
CA ALA A 639 -10.71 -34.94 4.16
C ALA A 639 -9.30 -34.38 4.35
N ASP A 640 -8.40 -34.67 3.41
CA ASP A 640 -7.05 -34.10 3.40
C ASP A 640 -7.14 -32.57 3.59
N ASN A 641 -6.40 -32.06 4.57
CA ASN A 641 -6.39 -30.65 5.00
C ASN A 641 -7.79 -30.07 5.25
N GLU A 642 -8.64 -30.80 5.99
CA GLU A 642 -10.01 -30.37 6.27
C GLU A 642 -10.04 -29.03 7.03
N LEU A 643 -10.48 -27.98 6.35
CA LEU A 643 -10.76 -26.69 6.99
C LEU A 643 -12.08 -26.72 7.76
N SER A 644 -12.00 -26.69 9.08
CA SER A 644 -13.15 -26.61 9.98
C SER A 644 -13.27 -25.23 10.65
N THR A 645 -14.50 -24.74 10.82
CA THR A 645 -14.78 -23.43 11.43
C THR A 645 -15.68 -23.60 12.65
N GLY A 646 -15.46 -22.82 13.71
CA GLY A 646 -16.26 -22.86 14.93
C GLY A 646 -16.39 -21.52 15.63
N THR A 647 -17.57 -21.25 16.21
CA THR A 647 -17.76 -20.15 17.16
C THR A 647 -17.44 -20.64 18.57
N ILE A 648 -16.68 -19.85 19.34
CA ILE A 648 -16.30 -20.18 20.71
C ILE A 648 -17.35 -19.64 21.68
N SER A 649 -17.92 -20.52 22.52
CA SER A 649 -18.80 -20.09 23.60
C SER A 649 -18.03 -19.31 24.65
N LEU A 650 -18.56 -18.14 25.04
CA LEU A 650 -18.01 -17.30 26.11
C LEU A 650 -18.71 -17.54 27.45
N SER A 651 -19.37 -18.68 27.64
CA SER A 651 -20.05 -19.05 28.89
C SER A 651 -19.60 -20.44 29.39
N PRO A 652 -18.73 -20.50 30.43
CA PRO A 652 -17.96 -19.39 30.98
C PRO A 652 -16.92 -18.86 29.97
N ASN A 653 -16.51 -17.60 30.10
CA ASN A 653 -15.57 -17.00 29.14
C ASN A 653 -14.20 -17.68 29.29
N PRO A 654 -13.67 -18.35 28.25
CA PRO A 654 -12.40 -19.04 28.36
C PRO A 654 -11.20 -18.07 28.30
N PHE A 655 -11.41 -16.83 27.86
CA PHE A 655 -10.38 -15.80 27.75
C PHE A 655 -10.27 -14.95 29.02
N VAL A 656 -9.05 -14.60 29.39
CA VAL A 656 -8.73 -13.62 30.43
C VAL A 656 -7.98 -12.44 29.84
N VAL A 657 -8.12 -11.25 30.41
CA VAL A 657 -7.26 -10.11 30.03
C VAL A 657 -5.83 -10.41 30.50
N GLY A 658 -4.87 -10.35 29.59
CA GLY A 658 -3.48 -10.74 29.80
C GLY A 658 -3.08 -11.95 28.96
N SER A 659 -2.22 -12.80 29.52
CA SER A 659 -1.71 -13.98 28.83
C SER A 659 -2.75 -15.10 28.80
N ASN A 660 -2.98 -15.68 27.62
CA ASN A 660 -3.85 -16.83 27.41
C ASN A 660 -3.06 -17.93 26.71
N VAL A 661 -3.35 -19.18 27.04
CA VAL A 661 -2.78 -20.34 26.34
C VAL A 661 -3.84 -20.96 25.44
N VAL A 662 -3.48 -21.18 24.18
CA VAL A 662 -4.27 -21.95 23.20
C VAL A 662 -3.53 -23.25 22.97
N THR A 663 -4.23 -24.36 23.12
CA THR A 663 -3.67 -25.69 22.91
C THR A 663 -4.53 -26.50 21.95
N ALA A 664 -3.91 -27.31 21.12
CA ALA A 664 -4.59 -28.24 20.22
C ALA A 664 -3.97 -29.64 20.30
N MET A 665 -4.80 -30.65 20.12
CA MET A 665 -4.39 -32.03 19.90
C MET A 665 -5.01 -32.50 18.59
N VAL A 666 -4.17 -32.99 17.69
CA VAL A 666 -4.60 -33.68 16.47
C VAL A 666 -4.42 -35.18 16.67
N LYS A 667 -5.37 -35.97 16.18
CA LYS A 667 -5.45 -37.41 16.34
C LYS A 667 -5.63 -38.09 15.00
N GLN A 668 -4.76 -39.04 14.70
CA GLN A 668 -4.93 -39.95 13.56
C GLN A 668 -6.17 -40.83 13.75
N ILE A 669 -6.73 -41.32 12.65
CA ILE A 669 -7.86 -42.26 12.62
C ILE A 669 -7.42 -43.70 12.90
N SER A 670 -6.16 -44.03 12.62
CA SER A 670 -5.59 -45.35 12.89
C SER A 670 -4.06 -45.35 12.89
N GLY A 671 -3.46 -46.47 13.29
CA GLY A 671 -2.00 -46.66 13.20
C GLY A 671 -1.48 -46.81 11.77
N ASP A 672 -2.36 -46.90 10.78
CA ASP A 672 -2.02 -47.04 9.36
C ASP A 672 -2.22 -45.74 8.56
N SER A 673 -2.70 -44.64 9.19
CA SER A 673 -2.87 -43.34 8.49
C SER A 673 -1.50 -42.77 8.10
N ASP A 674 -1.42 -42.21 6.90
CA ASP A 674 -0.18 -41.84 6.23
C ASP A 674 0.14 -40.35 6.22
N ASP A 675 -0.81 -39.55 6.68
CA ASP A 675 -0.86 -38.09 6.68
C ASP A 675 -1.30 -37.52 8.03
N LEU A 676 -0.93 -36.28 8.34
CA LEU A 676 -1.40 -35.50 9.49
C LEU A 676 -1.18 -34.04 9.17
N SER A 677 -2.20 -33.19 9.34
CA SER A 677 -2.06 -31.74 9.18
C SER A 677 -2.62 -30.96 10.36
N PHE A 678 -2.02 -29.80 10.65
CA PHE A 678 -2.48 -28.86 11.65
C PHE A 678 -2.12 -27.42 11.30
N ASP A 679 -3.13 -26.56 11.31
CA ASP A 679 -2.96 -25.12 11.39
C ASP A 679 -4.21 -24.46 11.98
N LEU A 680 -4.09 -23.29 12.61
CA LEU A 680 -5.23 -22.65 13.27
C LEU A 680 -5.18 -21.13 13.22
N GLU A 681 -6.31 -20.53 12.87
CA GLU A 681 -6.60 -19.10 12.97
C GLU A 681 -7.60 -18.85 14.10
N LEU A 682 -7.34 -17.87 14.96
CA LEU A 682 -8.21 -17.43 16.06
C LEU A 682 -8.53 -15.95 15.90
N SER A 683 -9.83 -15.62 15.87
CA SER A 683 -10.34 -14.26 15.82
C SER A 683 -11.13 -13.93 17.09
N LEU A 684 -10.85 -12.78 17.69
CA LEU A 684 -11.46 -12.25 18.91
C LEU A 684 -12.07 -10.87 18.64
N THR A 685 -13.23 -10.60 19.22
CA THR A 685 -13.85 -9.28 19.22
C THR A 685 -13.77 -8.70 20.63
N PRO A 686 -13.09 -7.54 20.82
CA PRO A 686 -13.10 -6.79 22.07
C PRO A 686 -14.50 -6.40 22.53
N GLY A 687 -14.80 -6.63 23.81
CA GLY A 687 -15.97 -6.13 24.51
C GLY A 687 -15.71 -4.75 25.12
N SER A 688 -16.78 -3.97 25.31
CA SER A 688 -16.68 -2.65 25.93
C SER A 688 -16.24 -2.75 27.40
N SER A 689 -15.19 -2.02 27.77
CA SER A 689 -14.81 -1.84 29.17
C SER A 689 -15.87 -0.98 29.85
N GLY A 690 -16.73 -1.60 30.65
CA GLY A 690 -17.58 -0.86 31.58
C GLY A 690 -16.70 -0.12 32.57
N GLY A 691 -16.52 1.19 32.37
CA GLY A 691 -15.92 2.08 33.35
C GLY A 691 -16.79 2.14 34.61
N SER A 692 -16.51 1.28 35.58
CA SER A 692 -17.06 1.42 36.93
C SER A 692 -16.41 2.63 37.60
N GLY A 693 -17.05 3.80 37.48
CA GLY A 693 -16.79 4.93 38.35
C GLY A 693 -17.05 4.53 39.80
N GLY A 694 -15.99 4.40 40.59
CA GLY A 694 -16.08 4.23 42.04
C GLY A 694 -16.68 5.49 42.65
N ALA A 695 -17.98 5.47 42.94
CA ALA A 695 -18.61 6.42 43.85
C ALA A 695 -18.61 5.81 45.26
N GLY A 696 -17.83 6.44 46.14
CA GLY A 696 -17.84 6.16 47.58
C GLY A 696 -19.24 6.31 48.17
N GLY A 697 -19.53 5.47 49.15
CA GLY A 697 -20.86 5.28 49.71
C GLY A 697 -21.46 6.51 50.40
N SER A 698 -22.79 6.53 50.40
CA SER A 698 -23.59 7.20 51.42
C SER A 698 -24.97 6.54 51.49
N GLY A 699 -25.30 6.03 52.68
CA GLY A 699 -26.62 6.05 53.31
C GLY A 699 -27.83 5.53 52.53
N GLY A 700 -28.28 4.32 52.85
CA GLY A 700 -29.59 3.84 52.47
C GLY A 700 -30.74 4.51 53.24
N SER A 701 -31.92 4.54 52.63
CA SER A 701 -33.21 4.14 53.24
C SER A 701 -34.35 4.23 52.22
N GLY A 702 -34.97 3.07 51.93
CA GLY A 702 -36.42 2.86 51.88
C GLY A 702 -37.26 3.41 50.71
N GLY A 703 -38.00 2.51 50.05
CA GLY A 703 -39.38 2.81 49.64
C GLY A 703 -39.83 2.45 48.22
N SER A 704 -40.33 1.22 48.07
CA SER A 704 -41.54 0.79 47.32
C SER A 704 -41.91 1.40 45.95
N GLY A 705 -42.03 0.49 44.95
CA GLY A 705 -43.26 0.30 44.17
C GLY A 705 -43.40 1.06 42.83
N GLY A 706 -43.66 0.33 41.74
CA GLY A 706 -44.19 0.93 40.51
C GLY A 706 -43.92 0.14 39.23
N SER A 707 -44.88 -0.68 38.84
CA SER A 707 -44.96 -1.37 37.54
C SER A 707 -45.26 -0.39 36.40
N GLY A 708 -44.79 -0.69 35.18
CA GLY A 708 -45.53 -0.35 33.96
C GLY A 708 -44.72 0.23 32.80
N GLY A 709 -44.82 -0.45 31.65
CA GLY A 709 -45.14 0.26 30.40
C GLY A 709 -44.01 0.57 29.44
N SER A 710 -43.81 -0.35 28.50
CA SER A 710 -43.45 -0.10 27.10
C SER A 710 -44.10 1.18 26.54
N THR A 711 -43.34 1.99 25.80
CA THR A 711 -43.66 2.32 24.39
C THR A 711 -42.49 3.03 23.72
N SER A 712 -42.05 2.43 22.62
CA SER A 712 -41.34 3.06 21.51
C SER A 712 -42.24 4.08 20.82
N ALA A 713 -41.71 5.24 20.44
CA ALA A 713 -42.24 6.05 19.36
C ALA A 713 -41.15 6.92 18.73
N SER A 714 -40.84 6.56 17.49
CA SER A 714 -40.23 7.36 16.45
C SER A 714 -41.10 8.56 16.03
N SER A 715 -40.48 9.66 15.62
CA SER A 715 -40.98 10.57 14.56
C SER A 715 -39.94 11.68 14.29
N THR A 716 -39.19 11.63 13.18
CA THR A 716 -39.41 12.41 11.93
C THR A 716 -39.28 13.94 12.03
N SER A 717 -38.15 14.43 11.50
CA SER A 717 -37.97 15.45 10.45
C SER A 717 -38.93 16.65 10.31
N ALA A 718 -38.34 17.85 10.28
CA ALA A 718 -38.75 19.02 9.47
C ALA A 718 -37.68 20.12 9.60
N THR A 719 -36.81 20.34 8.60
CA THR A 719 -36.87 21.36 7.51
C THR A 719 -36.41 22.80 7.85
N THR A 720 -35.30 23.19 7.18
CA THR A 720 -34.99 24.46 6.47
C THR A 720 -35.10 25.82 7.17
N SER A 721 -34.01 26.62 7.15
CA SER A 721 -33.81 27.75 6.19
C SER A 721 -32.65 28.71 6.56
N SER A 722 -31.73 28.90 5.59
CA SER A 722 -31.08 30.15 5.12
C SER A 722 -30.46 31.23 6.06
N ALA A 723 -29.14 31.40 5.88
CA ALA A 723 -28.38 32.62 5.55
C ALA A 723 -28.50 33.91 6.40
N THR A 724 -27.34 34.43 6.85
CA THR A 724 -26.82 35.77 6.47
C THR A 724 -25.40 36.02 7.02
N SER A 725 -24.65 36.75 6.21
CA SER A 725 -23.27 37.24 6.32
C SER A 725 -23.10 38.46 7.24
N ALA A 726 -21.93 38.64 7.88
CA ALA A 726 -21.23 39.93 7.99
C ALA A 726 -19.81 39.82 8.59
N SER A 727 -18.90 40.55 7.96
CA SER A 727 -17.50 40.85 8.26
C SER A 727 -17.31 41.88 9.39
N SER A 728 -16.16 41.85 10.10
CA SER A 728 -15.07 42.86 10.02
C SER A 728 -14.20 43.01 11.29
N THR A 729 -12.87 43.04 11.06
CA THR A 729 -11.80 43.92 11.62
C THR A 729 -11.35 43.92 13.11
N SER A 730 -10.11 43.43 13.29
CA SER A 730 -8.90 44.05 13.94
C SER A 730 -8.92 44.64 15.36
N ALA A 731 -8.01 44.21 16.25
CA ALA A 731 -6.73 44.90 16.55
C ALA A 731 -5.99 44.35 17.83
N SER A 732 -4.72 43.98 17.63
CA SER A 732 -3.52 44.11 18.49
C SER A 732 -3.58 44.11 20.04
N SER A 733 -2.72 43.28 20.66
CA SER A 733 -1.67 43.77 21.57
C SER A 733 -0.54 42.75 21.78
N THR A 734 0.67 43.29 21.75
CA THR A 734 2.03 42.75 21.92
C THR A 734 2.35 42.18 23.30
N SER A 735 3.19 41.14 23.37
CA SER A 735 4.38 41.11 24.25
C SER A 735 5.30 39.92 23.91
N ALA A 736 6.58 40.25 23.72
CA ALA A 736 7.68 39.36 23.38
C ALA A 736 8.28 38.66 24.60
N SER A 737 8.85 37.46 24.40
CA SER A 737 10.15 37.09 24.98
C SER A 737 10.74 35.86 24.28
N THR A 738 11.77 36.13 23.49
CA THR A 738 12.96 35.32 23.15
C THR A 738 13.21 34.00 23.89
N ALA A 739 13.47 32.94 23.11
CA ALA A 739 14.59 32.04 23.34
C ALA A 739 15.03 31.40 22.00
N SER A 740 16.29 31.65 21.65
CA SER A 740 17.00 31.16 20.47
C SER A 740 17.39 29.70 20.64
N SER A 741 17.25 28.88 19.60
CA SER A 741 18.07 27.67 19.44
C SER A 741 18.44 27.47 17.99
N THR A 742 19.74 27.61 17.78
CA THR A 742 20.53 27.56 16.56
C THR A 742 20.36 26.24 15.80
N THR A 743 20.04 26.34 14.51
CA THR A 743 20.16 25.28 13.50
C THR A 743 21.63 24.91 13.28
N VAL A 744 21.95 23.60 13.26
CA VAL A 744 23.23 23.09 12.75
C VAL A 744 22.96 22.13 11.60
N SER A 745 23.40 22.57 10.42
CA SER A 745 23.45 21.86 9.16
C SER A 745 24.48 20.74 9.22
N ALA A 746 24.12 19.53 8.79
CA ALA A 746 25.08 18.43 8.62
C ALA A 746 25.41 18.29 7.12
N SER A 747 26.61 18.72 6.75
CA SER A 747 27.30 18.35 5.52
C SER A 747 28.21 17.16 5.82
N SER A 748 28.20 16.11 4.99
CA SER A 748 29.32 15.18 4.95
C SER A 748 29.49 14.53 3.58
N SER A 749 30.63 14.87 3.00
CA SER A 749 31.33 14.33 1.84
C SER A 749 31.61 12.83 1.91
N ALA A 750 31.55 12.19 0.75
CA ALA A 750 31.97 10.82 0.49
C ALA A 750 33.50 10.68 0.32
N SER A 751 34.04 9.52 0.72
CA SER A 751 35.18 8.88 0.04
C SER A 751 35.36 7.41 0.46
N GLY A 752 35.17 6.47 -0.49
CA GLY A 752 36.26 5.59 -0.97
C GLY A 752 36.42 4.13 -0.48
N SER A 753 36.13 3.20 -1.40
CA SER A 753 36.67 1.82 -1.61
C SER A 753 36.24 0.72 -0.63
N GLY A 754 35.96 -0.54 -1.00
CA GLY A 754 36.08 -1.30 -2.25
C GLY A 754 36.30 -2.78 -1.87
N GLY A 755 35.42 -3.70 -2.31
CA GLY A 755 35.57 -5.13 -1.99
C GLY A 755 34.44 -5.99 -2.58
N SER A 756 34.82 -6.91 -3.47
CA SER A 756 33.95 -7.76 -4.30
C SER A 756 33.60 -9.09 -3.61
N GLY A 757 32.37 -9.58 -3.82
CA GLY A 757 32.07 -11.01 -3.98
C GLY A 757 30.84 -11.54 -3.24
N GLY A 758 29.93 -12.20 -3.98
CA GLY A 758 29.07 -13.26 -3.43
C GLY A 758 27.57 -13.06 -3.61
N SER A 759 26.99 -13.72 -4.62
CA SER A 759 25.56 -13.83 -4.90
C SER A 759 24.75 -14.41 -3.73
N GLY A 760 23.58 -13.82 -3.48
CA GLY A 760 22.50 -14.39 -2.66
C GLY A 760 21.24 -13.59 -2.93
N GLY A 761 20.21 -14.23 -3.50
CA GLY A 761 18.94 -13.58 -3.83
C GLY A 761 18.22 -13.15 -2.56
N GLY A 762 18.10 -11.84 -2.37
CA GLY A 762 17.31 -11.24 -1.30
C GLY A 762 15.97 -10.77 -1.84
N SER A 763 14.90 -11.50 -1.50
CA SER A 763 13.52 -11.09 -1.68
C SER A 763 13.26 -9.79 -0.90
N SER A 764 13.12 -8.66 -1.61
CA SER A 764 12.67 -7.40 -1.00
C SER A 764 11.14 -7.35 -0.99
N SER A 765 10.58 -7.70 0.16
CA SER A 765 9.17 -7.66 0.53
C SER A 765 8.53 -6.29 0.22
N GLY A 766 7.47 -6.29 -0.59
CA GLY A 766 6.45 -5.24 -0.59
C GLY A 766 5.78 -5.18 0.79
N ASP A 767 5.20 -4.04 1.13
CA ASP A 767 4.83 -3.65 2.50
C ASP A 767 3.61 -4.47 3.01
N ALA A 768 3.84 -5.74 3.34
CA ALA A 768 2.83 -6.67 3.83
C ALA A 768 2.10 -6.13 5.07
N CYS A 769 2.75 -5.21 5.77
CA CYS A 769 2.26 -4.46 6.94
C CYS A 769 1.02 -3.62 6.69
N MET A 770 0.73 -3.29 5.43
CA MET A 770 -0.44 -2.54 5.00
C MET A 770 -1.57 -3.44 4.47
N GLN A 771 -1.28 -4.73 4.20
CA GLN A 771 -2.24 -5.67 3.59
C GLN A 771 -2.80 -6.67 4.60
N ASN A 772 -1.97 -7.08 5.56
CA ASN A 772 -2.33 -7.98 6.64
C ASN A 772 -2.41 -7.19 7.94
N LEU A 773 -3.26 -7.59 8.89
CA LEU A 773 -3.22 -7.04 10.24
C LEU A 773 -1.89 -7.47 10.88
N PRO A 774 -0.93 -6.55 11.12
CA PRO A 774 0.36 -6.93 11.65
C PRO A 774 0.22 -7.43 13.09
N SER A 775 0.92 -8.51 13.41
CA SER A 775 1.02 -9.03 14.78
C SER A 775 2.01 -8.19 15.55
N CYS A 776 1.52 -7.51 16.59
CA CYS A 776 2.34 -6.67 17.45
C CYS A 776 2.59 -7.35 18.80
N LEU A 777 3.85 -7.43 19.21
CA LEU A 777 4.26 -8.00 20.50
C LEU A 777 5.36 -7.17 21.17
N VAL A 778 5.50 -7.38 22.48
CA VAL A 778 6.52 -6.74 23.31
C VAL A 778 7.46 -7.80 23.85
N ILE A 779 8.68 -7.80 23.33
CA ILE A 779 9.75 -8.70 23.77
C ILE A 779 10.44 -8.09 24.97
N LYS A 780 10.45 -8.81 26.09
CA LYS A 780 11.21 -8.51 27.31
C LYS A 780 11.44 -9.81 28.08
N ARG A 781 12.34 -9.80 29.08
CA ARG A 781 12.58 -10.99 29.90
C ARG A 781 11.26 -11.52 30.47
N GLY A 782 10.96 -12.79 30.20
CA GLY A 782 9.73 -13.47 30.62
C GLY A 782 8.52 -13.34 29.69
N THR A 783 8.65 -12.78 28.47
CA THR A 783 7.60 -12.82 27.44
C THR A 783 7.95 -13.74 26.28
N PHE A 784 8.55 -13.21 25.21
CA PHE A 784 8.93 -13.92 23.99
C PHE A 784 10.46 -14.03 23.91
N GLY A 785 10.97 -15.21 23.57
CA GLY A 785 12.42 -15.43 23.42
C GLY A 785 13.25 -15.16 24.69
N SER A 786 14.57 -15.23 24.56
CA SER A 786 15.50 -14.81 25.60
C SER A 786 15.91 -13.34 25.46
N VAL A 787 16.12 -12.65 26.59
CA VAL A 787 16.73 -11.31 26.63
C VAL A 787 18.03 -11.42 27.41
N ARG A 788 19.09 -10.82 26.89
CA ARG A 788 20.42 -10.77 27.52
C ARG A 788 20.87 -9.32 27.62
N ASP A 789 21.54 -8.96 28.70
CA ASP A 789 22.20 -7.66 28.81
C ASP A 789 23.44 -7.70 29.70
N ALA A 790 24.37 -6.76 29.47
CA ALA A 790 25.59 -6.63 30.27
C ALA A 790 26.22 -5.25 30.08
N THR A 791 26.96 -4.75 31.06
CA THR A 791 27.86 -3.61 30.91
C THR A 791 29.30 -4.10 30.85
N ILE A 792 30.04 -3.65 29.84
CA ILE A 792 31.49 -3.82 29.72
C ILE A 792 32.22 -2.52 30.05
N TRP A 793 33.48 -2.61 30.48
CA TRP A 793 34.19 -1.45 31.01
C TRP A 793 35.66 -1.36 30.58
N GLN A 794 36.02 -0.28 29.88
CA GLN A 794 37.36 -0.04 29.35
C GLN A 794 38.48 -0.02 30.39
N SER A 795 38.25 0.63 31.54
CA SER A 795 39.29 0.72 32.58
C SER A 795 39.41 -0.54 33.44
N ASN A 796 38.50 -1.50 33.30
CA ASN A 796 38.60 -2.80 33.93
C ASN A 796 38.26 -3.89 32.91
N PRO A 797 39.22 -4.29 32.05
CA PRO A 797 38.90 -5.05 30.86
C PRO A 797 38.25 -6.43 31.07
N SER A 798 38.37 -7.00 32.28
CA SER A 798 37.73 -8.26 32.68
C SER A 798 36.39 -8.08 33.40
N TYR A 799 35.87 -6.85 33.49
CA TYR A 799 34.58 -6.55 34.11
C TYR A 799 33.43 -7.09 33.28
N ASN A 800 32.50 -7.79 33.94
CA ASN A 800 31.19 -8.19 33.46
C ASN A 800 30.18 -7.93 34.59
N ASP A 801 29.00 -7.44 34.26
CA ASP A 801 27.92 -7.29 35.23
C ASP A 801 26.55 -7.72 34.68
N GLY A 802 26.50 -8.77 33.86
CA GLY A 802 25.25 -9.30 33.30
C GLY A 802 24.27 -9.92 34.33
N ALA A 803 24.53 -9.77 35.63
CA ALA A 803 23.60 -10.09 36.72
C ALA A 803 23.21 -8.84 37.54
N SER A 804 23.66 -7.66 37.13
CA SER A 804 23.36 -6.37 37.76
C SER A 804 21.95 -5.93 37.39
N ALA A 805 21.25 -5.27 38.31
CA ALA A 805 19.94 -4.67 38.04
C ALA A 805 20.02 -3.33 37.25
N SER A 806 21.18 -3.01 36.68
CA SER A 806 21.46 -1.74 36.00
C SER A 806 22.48 -1.90 34.88
N LEU A 807 22.21 -1.22 33.77
CA LEU A 807 23.07 -1.06 32.60
C LEU A 807 23.67 0.34 32.56
N TYR A 808 24.90 0.48 32.06
CA TYR A 808 25.55 1.79 31.97
C TYR A 808 26.19 2.08 30.61
N SER A 809 26.13 3.34 30.20
CA SER A 809 26.86 3.86 29.03
C SER A 809 27.55 5.18 29.36
N GLY A 810 28.79 5.39 28.90
CA GLY A 810 29.59 6.60 29.13
C GLY A 810 30.63 6.51 30.25
N ILE A 811 31.17 7.65 30.68
CA ILE A 811 32.32 7.73 31.59
C ILE A 811 31.91 8.31 32.95
N ALA A 812 32.00 7.51 34.01
CA ALA A 812 31.55 7.94 35.34
C ALA A 812 32.39 9.07 36.00
N SER A 813 33.62 9.29 35.54
CA SER A 813 34.52 10.35 36.01
C SER A 813 35.67 10.55 35.03
N ASN A 814 36.40 11.67 35.09
CA ASN A 814 37.51 12.00 34.17
C ASN A 814 38.58 10.88 34.03
N ASN A 815 38.67 9.96 34.99
CA ASN A 815 39.64 8.85 35.01
C ASN A 815 38.98 7.47 34.88
N GLY A 816 37.68 7.43 34.58
CA GLY A 816 36.83 6.26 34.82
C GLY A 816 36.68 5.28 33.65
N GLY A 817 37.25 5.55 32.47
CA GLY A 817 37.11 4.73 31.25
C GLY A 817 35.67 4.59 30.73
N ASN A 818 35.52 4.32 29.43
CA ASN A 818 34.19 4.18 28.84
C ASN A 818 33.49 2.89 29.31
N ARG A 819 32.19 2.99 29.60
CA ARG A 819 31.30 1.85 29.79
C ARG A 819 30.36 1.76 28.60
N VAL A 820 30.11 0.53 28.17
CA VAL A 820 29.19 0.23 27.07
C VAL A 820 28.19 -0.79 27.57
N GLY A 821 26.92 -0.45 27.50
CA GLY A 821 25.84 -1.38 27.76
C GLY A 821 25.59 -2.22 26.51
N LEU A 822 25.27 -3.48 26.69
CA LEU A 822 24.89 -4.43 25.64
C LEU A 822 23.50 -4.95 25.95
N VAL A 823 22.62 -5.04 24.96
CA VAL A 823 21.28 -5.66 25.10
C VAL A 823 20.97 -6.47 23.84
N ARG A 824 20.48 -7.70 23.99
CA ARG A 824 20.06 -8.58 22.89
C ARG A 824 18.66 -9.13 23.16
N PHE A 825 17.82 -9.10 22.14
CA PHE A 825 16.49 -9.74 22.12
C PHE A 825 16.52 -10.90 21.15
N ASP A 826 16.06 -12.07 21.58
CA ASP A 826 15.87 -13.21 20.69
C ASP A 826 14.67 -13.00 19.78
N LEU A 827 14.86 -13.25 18.49
CA LEU A 827 13.86 -13.09 17.42
C LEU A 827 13.58 -14.40 16.69
N GLY A 828 14.12 -15.54 17.16
CA GLY A 828 14.03 -16.82 16.46
C GLY A 828 12.61 -17.37 16.25
N PHE A 829 11.62 -16.77 16.91
CA PHE A 829 10.19 -17.07 16.73
C PHE A 829 9.54 -16.27 15.58
N ILE A 830 10.26 -15.35 14.94
CA ILE A 830 9.80 -14.58 13.78
C ILE A 830 10.29 -15.28 12.52
N ARG A 831 9.43 -15.41 11.52
CA ARG A 831 9.75 -16.16 10.30
C ARG A 831 10.90 -15.47 9.60
N ASN A 832 11.87 -16.25 9.13
CA ASN A 832 12.95 -15.69 8.33
C ASN A 832 12.35 -14.98 7.11
N HIS A 833 12.76 -13.73 6.86
CA HIS A 833 12.19 -12.82 5.87
C HIS A 833 10.77 -12.29 6.13
N ALA A 834 10.22 -12.46 7.34
CA ALA A 834 8.97 -11.82 7.73
C ALA A 834 9.11 -10.28 7.61
N PRO A 835 8.14 -9.59 6.97
CA PRO A 835 8.10 -8.15 6.95
C PRO A 835 7.93 -7.57 8.36
N VAL A 836 8.91 -6.80 8.82
CA VAL A 836 8.89 -6.07 10.09
C VAL A 836 8.32 -4.68 9.84
N CYS A 837 7.11 -4.45 10.34
CA CYS A 837 6.33 -3.23 10.13
C CYS A 837 6.79 -2.08 11.01
N SER A 838 7.23 -2.39 12.22
CA SER A 838 7.86 -1.45 13.13
C SER A 838 8.62 -2.23 14.19
N ALA A 839 9.80 -1.76 14.60
CA ALA A 839 10.47 -2.25 15.79
C ALA A 839 11.04 -1.07 16.58
N VAL A 840 10.62 -0.91 17.83
CA VAL A 840 11.02 0.20 18.70
C VAL A 840 11.69 -0.38 19.95
N LEU A 841 12.97 -0.11 20.09
CA LEU A 841 13.72 -0.44 21.30
C LEU A 841 13.40 0.61 22.38
N LYS A 842 12.96 0.15 23.54
CA LYS A 842 12.72 0.99 24.72
C LYS A 842 13.59 0.61 25.90
N LEU A 843 14.28 1.61 26.45
CA LEU A 843 15.05 1.53 27.68
C LEU A 843 14.53 2.54 28.69
N THR A 844 14.31 2.11 29.93
CA THR A 844 13.93 3.03 31.01
C THR A 844 15.18 3.63 31.64
N GLN A 845 15.35 4.95 31.54
CA GLN A 845 16.50 5.68 32.10
C GLN A 845 16.43 5.68 33.64
N GLY A 846 17.51 5.26 34.29
CA GLY A 846 17.70 5.39 35.74
C GLY A 846 18.10 6.82 36.12
N TYR A 847 19.28 7.26 35.68
CA TYR A 847 19.84 8.57 36.01
C TYR A 847 20.93 9.02 35.02
N ARG A 848 21.07 10.33 34.81
CA ARG A 848 22.22 10.98 34.18
C ARG A 848 22.47 12.36 34.80
N GLY A 849 23.72 12.82 34.93
CA GLY A 849 24.01 14.14 35.52
C GLY A 849 23.56 15.32 34.66
N THR A 850 23.96 15.35 33.39
CA THR A 850 23.68 16.41 32.41
C THR A 850 22.96 15.79 31.22
N SER A 851 22.11 16.54 30.51
CA SER A 851 21.50 15.98 29.29
C SER A 851 22.56 15.64 28.24
N GLY A 852 22.38 14.54 27.52
CA GLY A 852 23.27 14.20 26.40
C GLY A 852 22.78 13.01 25.59
N LEU A 853 23.57 12.66 24.58
CA LEU A 853 23.19 11.70 23.55
C LEU A 853 23.86 10.34 23.80
N VAL A 854 23.04 9.30 23.82
CA VAL A 854 23.46 7.89 23.82
C VAL A 854 23.29 7.36 22.41
N ARG A 855 24.39 6.89 21.82
CA ARG A 855 24.43 6.32 20.47
C ARG A 855 24.17 4.82 20.52
N LEU A 856 23.41 4.35 19.55
CA LEU A 856 23.10 2.94 19.37
C LEU A 856 23.94 2.38 18.21
N HIS A 857 24.56 1.23 18.45
CA HIS A 857 25.38 0.50 17.48
C HIS A 857 24.94 -0.97 17.39
N GLU A 858 25.15 -1.59 16.23
CA GLU A 858 24.97 -3.04 16.08
C GLU A 858 26.16 -3.78 16.68
N VAL A 859 25.92 -4.80 17.51
CA VAL A 859 26.99 -5.71 17.93
C VAL A 859 27.23 -6.73 16.82
N LEU A 860 28.49 -6.94 16.45
CA LEU A 860 28.90 -7.79 15.33
C LEU A 860 29.57 -9.10 15.77
N ILE A 861 29.72 -9.29 17.09
CA ILE A 861 30.41 -10.44 17.68
C ILE A 861 29.50 -11.10 18.71
N PRO A 862 29.33 -12.44 18.67
CA PRO A 862 28.49 -13.14 19.62
C PRO A 862 29.03 -13.03 21.04
N TRP A 863 28.09 -12.89 21.98
CA TRP A 863 28.41 -12.79 23.40
C TRP A 863 27.37 -13.49 24.27
N THR A 864 27.77 -13.76 25.51
CA THR A 864 26.88 -14.28 26.54
C THR A 864 26.82 -13.31 27.70
N GLU A 865 25.65 -13.22 28.32
CA GLU A 865 25.37 -12.36 29.48
C GLU A 865 26.40 -12.55 30.59
N GLN A 866 26.80 -13.80 30.85
CA GLN A 866 27.70 -14.17 31.96
C GLN A 866 29.20 -13.96 31.67
N SER A 867 29.58 -13.73 30.40
CA SER A 867 31.00 -13.72 30.00
C SER A 867 31.41 -12.49 29.18
N ALA A 868 30.49 -11.58 28.86
CA ALA A 868 30.77 -10.36 28.12
C ALA A 868 31.69 -9.44 28.93
N THR A 869 32.90 -9.20 28.43
CA THR A 869 33.88 -8.28 29.02
C THR A 869 34.38 -7.31 27.96
N TRP A 870 35.07 -6.24 28.38
CA TRP A 870 35.71 -5.34 27.42
C TRP A 870 36.74 -6.10 26.57
N SER A 871 37.53 -6.98 27.18
CA SER A 871 38.53 -7.80 26.44
C SER A 871 37.90 -8.71 25.39
N SER A 872 36.66 -9.18 25.58
CA SER A 872 36.01 -10.11 24.65
C SER A 872 35.24 -9.41 23.52
N ILE A 873 34.84 -8.14 23.69
CA ILE A 873 33.93 -7.44 22.76
C ILE A 873 34.45 -6.05 22.35
N GLN A 874 35.62 -5.59 22.81
CA GLN A 874 36.15 -4.28 22.41
C GLN A 874 36.18 -4.13 20.88
N GLN A 875 35.59 -3.04 20.36
CA GLN A 875 35.44 -2.80 18.92
C GLN A 875 34.59 -3.86 18.18
N GLY A 876 33.86 -4.70 18.91
CA GLY A 876 32.97 -5.74 18.39
C GLY A 876 31.58 -5.22 18.03
N TRP A 877 31.43 -3.92 17.78
CA TRP A 877 30.19 -3.29 17.33
C TRP A 877 30.49 -2.31 16.20
N ASP A 878 29.54 -2.16 15.28
CA ASP A 878 29.66 -1.32 14.10
C ASP A 878 29.88 0.15 14.51
N PRO A 879 30.91 0.85 14.00
CA PRO A 879 31.06 2.29 14.22
C PRO A 879 29.90 3.13 13.67
N PHE A 880 29.09 2.61 12.74
CA PHE A 880 27.88 3.27 12.25
C PHE A 880 26.84 3.43 13.37
N VAL A 881 26.23 4.61 13.44
CA VAL A 881 25.23 4.95 14.46
C VAL A 881 23.85 4.62 13.91
N LEU A 882 23.24 3.54 14.41
CA LEU A 882 21.90 3.09 14.01
C LEU A 882 20.80 4.07 14.41
N GLY A 883 21.01 4.75 15.54
CA GLY A 883 20.05 5.66 16.13
C GLY A 883 20.62 6.28 17.40
N SER A 884 19.85 7.15 18.03
CA SER A 884 20.28 7.78 19.27
C SER A 884 19.13 8.08 20.21
N ILE A 885 19.47 8.10 21.50
CA ILE A 885 18.57 8.41 22.60
C ILE A 885 19.08 9.69 23.28
N VAL A 886 18.17 10.62 23.57
CA VAL A 886 18.48 11.76 24.44
C VAL A 886 18.24 11.35 25.89
N ALA A 887 19.33 11.13 26.64
CA ALA A 887 19.26 10.93 28.08
C ALA A 887 19.15 12.29 28.77
N ALA A 888 18.05 12.52 29.48
CA ALA A 888 17.77 13.78 30.17
C ALA A 888 18.58 13.90 31.47
N SER A 889 18.83 15.12 31.94
CA SER A 889 19.41 15.34 33.28
C SER A 889 18.45 14.86 34.37
N GLY A 890 19.00 14.17 35.38
CA GLY A 890 18.26 13.56 36.48
C GLY A 890 17.74 12.15 36.17
N ALA A 891 16.74 11.72 36.95
CA ALA A 891 16.01 10.49 36.66
C ALA A 891 15.12 10.67 35.43
N GLY A 892 14.97 9.63 34.62
CA GLY A 892 14.21 9.66 33.38
C GLY A 892 13.11 8.62 33.32
N GLY A 893 12.26 8.74 32.29
CA GLY A 893 11.29 7.72 31.92
C GLY A 893 11.85 6.84 30.80
N ASP A 894 10.94 6.24 30.03
CA ASP A 894 11.32 5.50 28.83
C ASP A 894 12.02 6.38 27.80
N ARG A 895 12.96 5.75 27.11
CA ARG A 895 13.66 6.27 25.95
C ARG A 895 13.44 5.27 24.84
N ALA A 896 12.99 5.76 23.69
CA ALA A 896 12.64 4.96 22.55
C ALA A 896 13.54 5.30 21.37
N VAL A 897 13.91 4.30 20.59
CA VAL A 897 14.63 4.45 19.34
C VAL A 897 14.05 3.47 18.33
N ASP A 898 13.77 3.96 17.12
CA ASP A 898 13.32 3.12 16.01
C ASP A 898 14.50 2.29 15.50
N VAL A 899 14.32 0.98 15.46
CA VAL A 899 15.31 -0.01 15.02
C VAL A 899 14.71 -0.94 13.96
N THR A 900 13.64 -0.51 13.28
CA THR A 900 12.86 -1.33 12.34
C THR A 900 13.73 -1.95 11.25
N GLY A 901 14.60 -1.16 10.60
CA GLY A 901 15.47 -1.66 9.54
C GLY A 901 16.46 -2.72 10.01
N MET A 902 17.08 -2.51 11.17
CA MET A 902 18.03 -3.47 11.75
C MET A 902 17.35 -4.78 12.15
N VAL A 903 16.19 -4.68 12.79
CA VAL A 903 15.39 -5.86 13.16
C VAL A 903 14.92 -6.60 11.91
N GLN A 904 14.59 -5.88 10.82
CA GLN A 904 14.30 -6.50 9.53
C GLN A 904 15.50 -7.27 8.97
N ASP A 905 16.72 -6.74 9.07
CA ASP A 905 17.94 -7.42 8.61
C ASP A 905 18.21 -8.69 9.41
N TRP A 906 18.05 -8.65 10.74
CA TRP A 906 18.13 -9.85 11.59
C TRP A 906 17.08 -10.89 11.25
N VAL A 907 15.84 -10.44 11.02
CA VAL A 907 14.76 -11.30 10.53
C VAL A 907 15.04 -11.82 9.13
N ASN A 908 15.86 -11.16 8.32
CA ASN A 908 16.33 -11.65 7.01
C ASN A 908 17.52 -12.61 7.09
N GLY A 909 17.93 -13.02 8.29
CA GLY A 909 19.00 -14.00 8.50
C GLY A 909 20.39 -13.40 8.75
N VAL A 910 20.50 -12.08 8.91
CA VAL A 910 21.73 -11.47 9.46
C VAL A 910 21.89 -11.89 10.93
N PRO A 911 23.09 -12.25 11.41
CA PRO A 911 23.29 -12.62 12.81
C PRO A 911 22.84 -11.52 13.77
N ASN A 912 21.89 -11.85 14.65
CA ASN A 912 21.45 -10.97 15.73
C ASN A 912 22.34 -11.17 16.96
N ASP A 913 23.30 -10.27 17.17
CA ASP A 913 24.12 -10.18 18.39
C ASP A 913 23.75 -8.98 19.28
N GLY A 914 22.69 -8.25 18.92
CA GLY A 914 22.09 -7.20 19.74
C GLY A 914 22.69 -5.81 19.55
N PHE A 915 22.51 -4.96 20.55
CA PHE A 915 22.79 -3.54 20.50
C PHE A 915 23.87 -3.15 21.51
N ALA A 916 24.74 -2.19 21.14
CA ALA A 916 25.68 -1.53 22.03
C ALA A 916 25.32 -0.05 22.23
N PHE A 917 25.40 0.41 23.47
CA PHE A 917 25.13 1.81 23.85
C PHE A 917 26.43 2.53 24.16
N GLU A 918 26.77 3.53 23.36
CA GLU A 918 27.98 4.34 23.49
C GLU A 918 27.64 5.81 23.77
N GLU A 919 28.51 6.50 24.48
CA GLU A 919 28.42 7.94 24.69
C GLU A 919 29.76 8.61 24.45
N ALA A 920 29.71 9.86 23.98
CA ALA A 920 30.90 10.70 23.88
C ALA A 920 31.66 10.74 25.21
N ALA A 921 33.00 10.82 25.12
CA ALA A 921 33.92 10.78 26.24
C ALA A 921 33.87 12.04 27.13
N THR A 922 32.71 12.29 27.74
CA THR A 922 32.44 13.30 28.76
C THR A 922 32.39 12.60 30.10
N ALA A 923 32.81 13.27 31.19
CA ALA A 923 32.76 12.71 32.55
C ALA A 923 31.34 12.71 33.13
N ASP A 924 30.44 12.06 32.40
CA ASP A 924 29.08 11.74 32.80
C ASP A 924 28.70 10.37 32.21
N ARG A 925 27.73 9.71 32.83
CA ARG A 925 27.30 8.36 32.47
C ARG A 925 25.80 8.25 32.60
N THR A 926 25.15 7.61 31.63
CA THR A 926 23.75 7.24 31.74
C THR A 926 23.60 5.87 32.39
N SER A 927 22.65 5.73 33.31
CA SER A 927 22.18 4.42 33.77
C SER A 927 20.81 4.08 33.19
N PHE A 928 20.61 2.81 32.89
CA PHE A 928 19.33 2.21 32.49
C PHE A 928 19.03 1.02 33.39
N TYR A 929 17.76 0.65 33.50
CA TYR A 929 17.38 -0.59 34.17
C TYR A 929 17.67 -1.79 33.25
N SER A 930 18.25 -2.85 33.82
CA SER A 930 18.54 -4.10 33.11
C SER A 930 17.36 -5.06 33.14
N SER A 931 17.52 -6.21 32.49
CA SER A 931 16.54 -7.28 32.49
C SER A 931 16.42 -8.02 33.83
N GLU A 932 17.38 -7.86 34.75
CA GLU A 932 17.35 -8.38 36.14
C GLU A 932 16.55 -7.48 37.09
N TYR A 933 16.09 -6.31 36.65
CA TYR A 933 15.34 -5.40 37.49
C TYR A 933 13.96 -5.99 37.86
N THR A 934 13.52 -5.82 39.11
CA THR A 934 12.33 -6.53 39.62
C THR A 934 10.99 -5.96 39.11
N THR A 935 10.99 -4.75 38.55
CA THR A 935 9.75 -4.11 38.06
C THR A 935 9.59 -4.32 36.56
N ALA A 936 8.64 -5.17 36.17
CA ALA A 936 8.39 -5.57 34.78
C ALA A 936 8.11 -4.42 33.79
N ALA A 937 7.65 -3.26 34.27
CA ALA A 937 7.40 -2.07 33.45
C ALA A 937 8.69 -1.28 33.09
N ARG A 938 9.80 -1.55 33.79
CA ARG A 938 11.08 -0.85 33.62
C ARG A 938 12.14 -1.68 32.89
N LEU A 939 11.81 -2.91 32.51
CA LEU A 939 12.72 -3.79 31.79
C LEU A 939 13.02 -3.23 30.38
N PRO A 940 14.23 -3.48 29.84
CA PRO A 940 14.49 -3.34 28.42
C PRO A 940 13.45 -4.10 27.61
N ARG A 941 12.93 -3.48 26.57
CA ARG A 941 11.91 -4.10 25.72
C ARG A 941 12.01 -3.70 24.26
N LEU A 942 11.72 -4.63 23.38
CA LEU A 942 11.56 -4.40 21.95
C LEU A 942 10.09 -4.54 21.60
N GLU A 943 9.46 -3.43 21.21
CA GLU A 943 8.08 -3.41 20.72
C GLU A 943 8.12 -3.62 19.21
N ILE A 944 7.66 -4.77 18.74
CA ILE A 944 7.75 -5.16 17.33
C ILE A 944 6.36 -5.46 16.78
N CYS A 945 6.09 -4.96 15.58
CA CYS A 945 4.97 -5.37 14.75
C CYS A 945 5.55 -5.97 13.47
N TYR A 946 5.09 -7.17 13.11
CA TYR A 946 5.54 -7.87 11.92
C TYR A 946 4.35 -8.59 11.27
N VAL A 947 4.51 -8.96 10.01
CA VAL A 947 3.56 -9.84 9.33
C VAL A 947 4.00 -11.28 9.58
N PRO A 948 3.16 -12.10 10.26
CA PRO A 948 3.47 -13.50 10.58
C PRO A 948 3.86 -14.35 9.37
#